data_AF-A0A397IAJ3-F1
#
_entry.id   AF-A0A397IAJ3-F1
#
_cell.length_a   1.000
_cell.length_b   1.000
_cell.length_c   1.000
_cell.angle_alpha   90.00
_cell.angle_beta   90.00
_cell.angle_gamma   90.00
#
_symmetry.space_group_name_H-M   'P 1'
#
loop_
_entity.id
_entity.type
_entity.pdbx_description
1 polymer ?
#
loop_
_entity_poly.entity_id
_entity_poly.type
_entity_poly.pdbx_seq_one_letter_code
_entity_poly.pdbx_strand_id
1 'polypeptide(L)'
;MTKTALLVLDIQNGIVERLDDPDTYLAHLVPVIKAARESHINVIYIKTAFREGYPDTHPRSGMGSRVRESQSFREGDISVEIPSAVAPNANEPIITKRRVSAFTATDLDLVLRCLGAEHLVIVGLITSGAVLSTVRQAADLDYQLTVLEDLCMDRDQEVHDILMKKVLSRQARVVSSAEWIKLTNANALLRVRKRRCVPAGDKYNNCELCLSLAIPCSLSTEPGVFAAATNGAAAASHPHHPVAEKLPAPEPPRPVVKPVRRIQELPPLEPLLDLYLLATPALFLELVSLYFRTIHNVAHTLFHEASFMRVLNEGRASLMHVHAMCALVARFSKNPVFNGVAPESRGKLYAGEAIRLFQERVNYPSLETVQGAVLLGHLVGGEGDAQAKQIYIGIARTHAEVLSLWAMPPNSTVVHREERRRTWLSIRVADPWTIIDMSVNSGASLNNLNVLPEVDDVAFHTYDPELLREVPVPSSSRCDMWAQMAGTLDIYTRISVLLTRLSRGVITFDAYLSEVPLLKECLDGWVRALPPTLAYSSANLAFFAKQGLGRNFLAMHIAYHHFRQMLFFPSLDARTGRNAASAADGIAQCRKSANAISEIIDYFTKVEDCQLDYFLYGHVAIVSSCVYMQALMLSEELSELATARQGLVSNFEYLMGLKTHWPAVRQSITRLRDFQTTYQDTMSNPFIPDHWLARFVIEHTAILAERQTPGPQPSSLPRPSQYNTSDESGILGLTGSLKTESALLIPPSHARASVSDRESGNGKLSALLNDHSLTSEALVNNALNWLLE
;
A
#
# COMPACT_ATOMS: atom_id res chain seq x y z
N MET A 1 -11.38 -21.70 -5.78
CA MET A 1 -12.47 -21.68 -4.78
C MET A 1 -13.57 -20.77 -5.27
N THR A 2 -14.83 -21.06 -4.92
CA THR A 2 -15.93 -20.16 -5.29
C THR A 2 -15.86 -18.93 -4.39
N LYS A 3 -15.84 -17.71 -4.94
CA LYS A 3 -15.79 -16.46 -4.16
C LYS A 3 -17.19 -16.06 -3.64
N THR A 4 -18.05 -17.05 -3.41
CA THR A 4 -19.45 -16.87 -3.10
C THR A 4 -19.73 -17.45 -1.72
N ALA A 5 -20.50 -16.73 -0.90
CA ALA A 5 -21.01 -17.22 0.37
C ALA A 5 -22.54 -17.14 0.39
N LEU A 6 -23.19 -18.17 0.93
CA LEU A 6 -24.62 -18.19 1.22
C LEU A 6 -24.81 -17.77 2.68
N LEU A 7 -25.49 -16.63 2.89
CA LEU A 7 -25.89 -16.16 4.21
C LEU A 7 -27.32 -16.62 4.51
N VAL A 8 -27.45 -17.42 5.57
CA VAL A 8 -28.74 -17.90 6.09
C VAL A 8 -29.11 -17.07 7.30
N LEU A 9 -29.97 -16.06 7.12
CA LEU A 9 -30.30 -15.08 8.15
C LEU A 9 -31.52 -15.50 8.98
N ASP A 10 -31.35 -15.53 10.31
CA ASP A 10 -32.42 -15.63 11.30
C ASP A 10 -33.31 -16.87 11.16
N ILE A 11 -32.76 -17.97 10.64
CA ILE A 11 -33.42 -19.30 10.59
C ILE A 11 -33.15 -20.04 11.90
N GLN A 12 -33.80 -19.58 12.96
CA GLN A 12 -33.75 -20.15 14.31
C GLN A 12 -35.17 -20.40 14.83
N ASN A 13 -35.36 -21.37 15.71
CA ASN A 13 -36.68 -21.87 16.14
C ASN A 13 -37.64 -20.73 16.55
N GLY A 14 -37.19 -19.79 17.39
CA GLY A 14 -38.03 -18.69 17.87
C GLY A 14 -38.46 -17.67 16.81
N ILE A 15 -37.93 -17.76 15.58
CA ILE A 15 -38.35 -16.95 14.42
C ILE A 15 -39.12 -17.81 13.42
N VAL A 16 -38.65 -19.03 13.15
CA VAL A 16 -39.27 -20.00 12.22
C VAL A 16 -40.66 -20.43 12.71
N GLU A 17 -40.86 -20.63 14.01
CA GLU A 17 -42.16 -20.95 14.61
C GLU A 17 -43.20 -19.83 14.48
N ARG A 18 -42.79 -18.63 14.04
CA ARG A 18 -43.69 -17.49 13.81
C ARG A 18 -44.24 -17.44 12.38
N LEU A 19 -43.82 -18.38 11.53
CA LEU A 19 -44.32 -18.50 10.17
C LEU A 19 -45.62 -19.30 10.18
N ASP A 20 -46.52 -18.99 9.25
CA ASP A 20 -47.78 -19.72 9.10
C ASP A 20 -47.54 -21.19 8.68
N ASP A 21 -46.51 -21.44 7.87
CA ASP A 21 -46.10 -22.77 7.42
C ASP A 21 -44.56 -22.94 7.47
N PRO A 22 -44.01 -23.27 8.66
CA PRO A 22 -42.58 -23.45 8.85
C PRO A 22 -42.01 -24.64 8.08
N ASP A 23 -42.77 -25.74 7.98
CA ASP A 23 -42.32 -26.99 7.38
C ASP A 23 -42.13 -26.83 5.86
N THR A 24 -43.09 -26.17 5.18
CA THR A 24 -42.97 -25.87 3.74
C THR A 24 -41.81 -24.93 3.47
N TYR A 25 -41.61 -23.89 4.31
CA TYR A 25 -40.47 -22.99 4.16
C TYR A 25 -39.13 -23.73 4.29
N LEU A 26 -38.98 -24.57 5.32
CA LEU A 26 -37.76 -25.37 5.52
C LEU A 26 -37.54 -26.37 4.37
N ALA A 27 -38.61 -26.97 3.85
CA ALA A 27 -38.54 -27.87 2.69
C ALA A 27 -38.01 -27.17 1.43
N HIS A 28 -38.28 -25.86 1.25
CA HIS A 28 -37.72 -25.06 0.14
C HIS A 28 -36.28 -24.59 0.39
N LEU A 29 -35.90 -24.36 1.64
CA LEU A 29 -34.54 -23.94 2.00
C LEU A 29 -33.51 -25.07 1.87
N VAL A 30 -33.90 -26.31 2.22
CA VAL A 30 -33.02 -27.49 2.18
C VAL A 30 -32.34 -27.70 0.81
N PRO A 31 -33.06 -27.66 -0.34
CA PRO A 31 -32.45 -27.75 -1.67
C PRO A 31 -31.39 -26.68 -1.95
N VAL A 32 -31.59 -25.45 -1.49
CA VAL A 32 -30.63 -24.35 -1.70
C VAL A 32 -29.34 -24.58 -0.92
N ILE A 33 -29.44 -24.95 0.36
CA ILE A 33 -28.29 -25.28 1.20
C ILE A 33 -27.54 -26.48 0.61
N LYS A 34 -28.27 -27.49 0.16
CA LYS A 34 -27.69 -28.66 -0.52
C LYS A 34 -26.93 -28.26 -1.79
N ALA A 35 -27.53 -27.46 -2.67
CA ALA A 35 -26.89 -26.99 -3.90
C ALA A 35 -25.64 -26.14 -3.63
N ALA A 36 -25.69 -25.29 -2.59
CA ALA A 36 -24.53 -24.50 -2.14
C ALA A 36 -23.38 -25.42 -1.69
N ARG A 37 -23.67 -26.41 -0.84
CA ARG A 37 -22.70 -27.41 -0.37
C ARG A 37 -22.09 -28.23 -1.50
N GLU A 38 -22.92 -28.74 -2.42
CA GLU A 38 -22.49 -29.51 -3.60
C GLU A 38 -21.63 -28.68 -4.56
N SER A 39 -21.84 -27.36 -4.59
CA SER A 39 -21.07 -26.42 -5.42
C SER A 39 -19.89 -25.77 -4.70
N HIS A 40 -19.55 -26.23 -3.49
CA HIS A 40 -18.49 -25.67 -2.65
C HIS A 40 -18.64 -24.16 -2.40
N ILE A 41 -19.88 -23.68 -2.21
CA ILE A 41 -20.21 -22.35 -1.72
C ILE A 41 -20.25 -22.40 -0.20
N ASN A 42 -19.59 -21.45 0.46
CA ASN A 42 -19.55 -21.42 1.93
C ASN A 42 -20.91 -21.04 2.49
N VAL A 43 -21.50 -21.88 3.34
CA VAL A 43 -22.77 -21.59 4.03
C VAL A 43 -22.46 -21.01 5.40
N ILE A 44 -23.03 -19.84 5.70
CA ILE A 44 -22.84 -19.11 6.95
C ILE A 44 -24.20 -18.84 7.57
N TYR A 45 -24.39 -19.28 8.81
CA TYR A 45 -25.63 -19.06 9.55
C TYR A 45 -25.49 -17.81 10.40
N ILE A 46 -26.48 -16.93 10.33
CA ILE A 46 -26.56 -15.74 11.19
C ILE A 46 -27.76 -15.91 12.10
N LYS A 47 -27.52 -15.91 13.41
CA LYS A 47 -28.56 -16.09 14.42
C LYS A 47 -28.63 -14.89 15.37
N THR A 48 -29.81 -14.60 15.89
CA THR A 48 -30.00 -13.50 16.85
C THR A 48 -30.09 -14.08 18.27
N ALA A 49 -29.11 -13.76 19.12
CA ALA A 49 -29.10 -14.17 20.52
C ALA A 49 -28.53 -13.07 21.42
N PHE A 50 -29.00 -13.01 22.65
CA PHE A 50 -28.61 -12.03 23.66
C PHE A 50 -28.03 -12.72 24.90
N ARG A 51 -27.06 -12.08 25.53
CA ARG A 51 -26.47 -12.57 26.78
C ARG A 51 -27.49 -12.56 27.91
N GLU A 52 -27.25 -13.40 28.91
CA GLU A 52 -28.03 -13.42 30.14
C GLU A 52 -28.11 -12.02 30.77
N GLY A 53 -29.31 -11.63 31.22
CA GLY A 53 -29.57 -10.29 31.75
C GLY A 53 -29.72 -9.16 30.71
N TYR A 54 -29.57 -9.46 29.41
CA TYR A 54 -29.71 -8.52 28.29
C TYR A 54 -28.85 -7.24 28.38
N PRO A 55 -27.57 -7.29 28.83
CA PRO A 55 -26.70 -6.11 28.89
C PRO A 55 -26.47 -5.48 27.51
N ASP A 56 -26.65 -6.26 26.44
CA ASP A 56 -26.47 -5.82 25.07
C ASP A 56 -27.68 -5.03 24.52
N THR A 57 -28.73 -4.81 25.32
CA THR A 57 -29.93 -4.06 24.96
C THR A 57 -29.98 -2.71 25.66
N HIS A 58 -30.22 -1.64 24.90
CA HIS A 58 -30.51 -0.31 25.46
C HIS A 58 -32.03 -0.10 25.48
N PRO A 59 -32.62 0.50 26.53
CA PRO A 59 -34.06 0.80 26.58
C PRO A 59 -34.62 1.67 25.44
N ARG A 60 -33.76 2.31 24.64
CA ARG A 60 -34.14 3.14 23.48
C ARG A 60 -34.23 2.32 22.19
N SER A 61 -33.72 1.09 22.20
CA SER A 61 -33.82 0.18 21.06
C SER A 61 -35.16 -0.51 21.10
N GLY A 62 -36.07 -0.17 20.18
CA GLY A 62 -37.40 -0.79 20.14
C GLY A 62 -37.36 -2.32 20.05
N MET A 63 -36.41 -2.89 19.29
CA MET A 63 -36.18 -4.34 19.25
C MET A 63 -35.63 -4.87 20.58
N GLY A 64 -34.61 -4.21 21.13
CA GLY A 64 -33.95 -4.64 22.37
C GLY A 64 -34.88 -4.62 23.58
N SER A 65 -35.73 -3.59 23.70
CA SER A 65 -36.73 -3.48 24.76
C SER A 65 -37.77 -4.60 24.67
N ARG A 66 -38.31 -4.88 23.47
CA ARG A 66 -39.29 -5.96 23.27
C ARG A 66 -38.73 -7.34 23.60
N VAL A 67 -37.49 -7.63 23.21
CA VAL A 67 -36.83 -8.91 23.50
C VAL A 67 -36.56 -9.07 25.00
N ARG A 68 -36.15 -7.99 25.68
CA ARG A 68 -35.96 -7.98 27.13
C ARG A 68 -37.28 -8.18 27.88
N GLU A 69 -38.37 -7.56 27.42
CA GLU A 69 -39.71 -7.74 28.02
C GLU A 69 -40.22 -9.17 27.85
N SER A 70 -40.05 -9.77 26.67
CA SER A 70 -40.48 -11.16 26.40
C SER A 70 -39.54 -12.23 26.96
N GLN A 71 -38.39 -11.83 27.53
CA GLN A 71 -37.36 -12.73 28.08
C GLN A 71 -36.95 -13.87 27.12
N SER A 72 -37.03 -13.62 25.80
CA SER A 72 -36.74 -14.59 24.73
C SER A 72 -35.35 -14.38 24.10
N PHE A 73 -34.90 -15.30 23.23
CA PHE A 73 -33.64 -15.20 22.48
C PHE A 73 -32.39 -15.10 23.35
N ARG A 74 -32.37 -15.79 24.49
CA ARG A 74 -31.17 -15.87 25.33
C ARG A 74 -30.18 -16.86 24.74
N GLU A 75 -28.89 -16.62 24.91
CA GLU A 75 -27.88 -17.62 24.57
C GLU A 75 -28.11 -18.91 25.36
N GLY A 76 -28.13 -20.05 24.65
CA GLY A 76 -28.43 -21.37 25.22
C GLY A 76 -29.92 -21.72 25.30
N ASP A 77 -30.82 -20.83 24.89
CA ASP A 77 -32.26 -21.08 24.80
C ASP A 77 -32.63 -21.83 23.52
N ILE A 78 -33.63 -22.73 23.59
CA ILE A 78 -34.16 -23.45 22.42
C ILE A 78 -34.60 -22.52 21.29
N SER A 79 -35.05 -21.30 21.62
CA SER A 79 -35.47 -20.28 20.67
C SER A 79 -34.35 -19.75 19.76
N VAL A 80 -33.07 -19.92 20.13
CA VAL A 80 -31.91 -19.51 19.32
C VAL A 80 -31.22 -20.68 18.62
N GLU A 81 -31.76 -21.90 18.76
CA GLU A 81 -31.26 -23.07 18.05
C GLU A 81 -31.74 -23.05 16.59
N ILE A 82 -30.90 -23.57 15.70
CA ILE A 82 -31.20 -23.70 14.28
C ILE A 82 -31.98 -25.01 14.08
N PRO A 83 -33.10 -25.04 13.34
CA PRO A 83 -33.90 -26.24 13.13
C PRO A 83 -33.07 -27.40 12.58
N SER A 84 -33.32 -28.61 13.07
CA SER A 84 -32.56 -29.82 12.70
C SER A 84 -32.59 -30.12 11.20
N ALA A 85 -33.67 -29.75 10.50
CA ALA A 85 -33.80 -29.90 9.05
C ALA A 85 -32.73 -29.14 8.23
N VAL A 86 -32.21 -28.04 8.78
CA VAL A 86 -31.18 -27.18 8.16
C VAL A 86 -29.98 -27.01 9.07
N ALA A 87 -29.65 -28.07 9.84
CA ALA A 87 -28.54 -28.03 10.78
C ALA A 87 -27.21 -27.66 10.07
N PRO A 88 -26.40 -26.77 10.68
CA PRO A 88 -25.07 -26.46 10.17
C PRO A 88 -24.16 -27.70 10.20
N ASN A 89 -23.32 -27.85 9.17
CA ASN A 89 -22.23 -28.82 9.22
C ASN A 89 -21.12 -28.33 10.17
N ALA A 90 -20.26 -29.24 10.63
CA ALA A 90 -19.18 -28.93 11.57
C ALA A 90 -18.23 -27.80 11.10
N ASN A 91 -18.13 -27.57 9.78
CA ASN A 91 -17.26 -26.56 9.18
C ASN A 91 -18.00 -25.28 8.74
N GLU A 92 -19.30 -25.17 9.02
CA GLU A 92 -20.12 -24.01 8.63
C GLU A 92 -20.22 -23.03 9.82
N PRO A 93 -19.73 -21.79 9.67
CA PRO A 93 -19.72 -20.84 10.77
C PRO A 93 -21.13 -20.37 11.16
N ILE A 94 -21.34 -20.23 12.46
CA ILE A 94 -22.55 -19.66 13.05
C ILE A 94 -22.18 -18.34 13.72
N ILE A 95 -22.67 -17.23 13.16
CA ILE A 95 -22.41 -15.88 13.65
C ILE A 95 -23.59 -15.41 14.50
N THR A 96 -23.31 -14.93 15.71
CA THR A 96 -24.35 -14.43 16.61
C THR A 96 -24.44 -12.91 16.55
N LYS A 97 -25.55 -12.39 16.01
CA LYS A 97 -25.85 -10.95 15.96
C LYS A 97 -26.72 -10.51 17.13
N ARG A 98 -26.49 -9.27 17.58
CA ARG A 98 -27.24 -8.58 18.65
C ARG A 98 -27.93 -7.30 18.16
N ARG A 99 -27.83 -7.04 16.86
CA ARG A 99 -28.37 -5.89 16.13
C ARG A 99 -29.07 -6.40 14.87
N VAL A 100 -29.78 -5.51 14.17
CA VAL A 100 -30.62 -5.92 13.02
C VAL A 100 -29.78 -6.44 11.87
N SER A 101 -28.77 -5.67 11.43
CA SER A 101 -27.81 -6.09 10.39
C SER A 101 -26.87 -7.18 10.90
N ALA A 102 -26.59 -8.16 10.03
CA ALA A 102 -25.66 -9.24 10.30
C ALA A 102 -24.20 -8.77 10.47
N PHE A 103 -23.84 -7.58 9.98
CA PHE A 103 -22.49 -7.02 10.06
C PHE A 103 -22.24 -6.17 11.31
N THR A 104 -23.30 -5.68 11.97
CA THR A 104 -23.13 -4.70 13.06
C THR A 104 -22.62 -5.39 14.33
N ALA A 105 -21.36 -5.12 14.69
CA ALA A 105 -20.69 -5.64 15.87
C ALA A 105 -20.67 -7.19 15.94
N THR A 106 -20.39 -7.82 14.80
CA THR A 106 -20.18 -9.26 14.65
C THR A 106 -18.83 -9.55 13.98
N ASP A 107 -18.44 -10.82 13.97
CA ASP A 107 -17.28 -11.36 13.25
C ASP A 107 -17.59 -11.70 11.78
N LEU A 108 -18.79 -11.40 11.26
CA LEU A 108 -19.18 -11.72 9.89
C LEU A 108 -18.21 -11.15 8.85
N ASP A 109 -17.83 -9.89 8.98
CA ASP A 109 -16.89 -9.24 8.06
C ASP A 109 -15.51 -9.93 8.06
N LEU A 110 -15.03 -10.30 9.25
CA LEU A 110 -13.78 -11.05 9.40
C LEU A 110 -13.88 -12.41 8.68
N VAL A 111 -14.97 -13.16 8.91
CA VAL A 111 -15.19 -14.48 8.32
C VAL A 111 -15.30 -14.39 6.80
N LEU A 112 -16.09 -13.45 6.27
CA LEU A 112 -16.23 -13.26 4.82
C LEU A 112 -14.90 -12.88 4.15
N ARG A 113 -14.10 -12.03 4.77
CA ARG A 113 -12.75 -11.68 4.29
C ARG A 113 -11.79 -12.86 4.34
N CYS A 114 -11.80 -13.67 5.40
CA CYS A 114 -11.01 -14.89 5.49
C CYS A 114 -11.41 -15.93 4.43
N LEU A 115 -12.70 -15.99 4.07
CA LEU A 115 -13.20 -16.85 2.98
C LEU A 115 -12.94 -16.27 1.58
N GLY A 116 -12.46 -15.02 1.47
CA GLY A 116 -12.30 -14.32 0.20
C GLY A 116 -13.62 -14.17 -0.56
N ALA A 117 -14.73 -14.02 0.15
CA ALA A 117 -16.04 -13.84 -0.45
C ALA A 117 -16.12 -12.48 -1.14
N GLU A 118 -16.59 -12.45 -2.39
CA GLU A 118 -16.88 -11.24 -3.18
C GLU A 118 -18.37 -11.17 -3.55
N HIS A 119 -19.07 -12.31 -3.51
CA HIS A 119 -20.49 -12.43 -3.81
C HIS A 119 -21.25 -13.04 -2.64
N LEU A 120 -22.29 -12.37 -2.17
CA LEU A 120 -23.17 -12.90 -1.13
C LEU A 120 -24.52 -13.28 -1.74
N VAL A 121 -24.95 -14.50 -1.46
CA VAL A 121 -26.31 -14.98 -1.71
C VAL A 121 -27.03 -14.92 -0.38
N ILE A 122 -28.16 -14.23 -0.31
CA ILE A 122 -28.84 -13.92 0.95
C ILE A 122 -30.22 -14.57 0.94
N VAL A 123 -30.50 -15.31 2.00
CA VAL A 123 -31.81 -15.85 2.36
C VAL A 123 -32.10 -15.52 3.82
N GLY A 124 -33.37 -15.45 4.22
CA GLY A 124 -33.68 -15.30 5.63
C GLY A 124 -34.96 -14.56 5.98
N LEU A 125 -35.28 -14.57 7.26
CA LEU A 125 -36.57 -14.09 7.76
C LEU A 125 -36.51 -12.63 8.23
N ILE A 126 -37.66 -11.96 8.09
CA ILE A 126 -37.89 -10.53 8.29
C ILE A 126 -37.18 -9.68 7.22
N THR A 127 -37.85 -9.54 6.08
CA THR A 127 -37.37 -8.82 4.90
C THR A 127 -37.03 -7.36 5.22
N SER A 128 -37.93 -6.66 5.92
CA SER A 128 -37.79 -5.27 6.38
C SER A 128 -36.76 -5.08 7.48
N GLY A 129 -36.33 -6.18 8.12
CA GLY A 129 -35.40 -6.18 9.23
C GLY A 129 -34.02 -6.66 8.80
N ALA A 130 -33.73 -7.92 9.10
CA ALA A 130 -32.40 -8.49 8.96
C ALA A 130 -31.93 -8.55 7.51
N VAL A 131 -32.82 -8.89 6.57
CA VAL A 131 -32.47 -8.96 5.14
C VAL A 131 -32.13 -7.58 4.59
N LEU A 132 -33.03 -6.61 4.69
CA LEU A 132 -32.82 -5.25 4.19
C LEU A 132 -31.58 -4.57 4.81
N SER A 133 -31.42 -4.68 6.13
CA SER A 133 -30.30 -4.04 6.83
C SER A 133 -28.96 -4.66 6.42
N THR A 134 -28.93 -5.99 6.25
CA THR A 134 -27.72 -6.71 5.84
C THR A 134 -27.38 -6.43 4.37
N VAL A 135 -28.37 -6.42 3.47
CA VAL A 135 -28.18 -6.12 2.04
C VAL A 135 -27.64 -4.70 1.85
N ARG A 136 -28.20 -3.70 2.53
CA ARG A 136 -27.72 -2.31 2.42
C ARG A 136 -26.28 -2.18 2.87
N GLN A 137 -25.96 -2.71 4.05
CA GLN A 137 -24.61 -2.63 4.57
C GLN A 137 -23.61 -3.43 3.71
N ALA A 138 -24.01 -4.59 3.17
CA ALA A 138 -23.16 -5.35 2.27
C ALA A 138 -22.92 -4.63 0.93
N ALA A 139 -23.91 -3.89 0.42
CA ALA A 139 -23.77 -3.08 -0.78
C ALA A 139 -22.80 -1.91 -0.56
N ASP A 140 -22.88 -1.25 0.60
CA ASP A 140 -21.94 -0.18 0.99
C ASP A 140 -20.51 -0.70 1.22
N LEU A 141 -20.36 -2.02 1.44
CA LEU A 141 -19.08 -2.73 1.53
C LEU A 141 -18.64 -3.36 0.20
N ASP A 142 -19.27 -2.97 -0.92
CA ASP A 142 -18.94 -3.39 -2.29
C ASP A 142 -19.08 -4.90 -2.60
N TYR A 143 -19.88 -5.65 -1.84
CA TYR A 143 -20.20 -7.03 -2.20
C TYR A 143 -21.13 -7.08 -3.41
N GLN A 144 -20.91 -8.03 -4.32
CA GLN A 144 -21.96 -8.45 -5.24
C GLN A 144 -23.06 -9.15 -4.44
N LEU A 145 -24.33 -8.94 -4.77
CA LEU A 145 -25.46 -9.46 -3.98
C LEU A 145 -26.47 -10.18 -4.86
N THR A 146 -26.87 -11.38 -4.43
CA THR A 146 -28.10 -12.05 -4.89
C THR A 146 -29.02 -12.26 -3.69
N VAL A 147 -30.31 -11.92 -3.81
CA VAL A 147 -31.33 -12.23 -2.80
C VAL A 147 -32.28 -13.27 -3.40
N LEU A 148 -32.56 -14.35 -2.66
CA LEU A 148 -33.54 -15.36 -3.09
C LEU A 148 -34.90 -14.98 -2.53
N GLU A 149 -35.77 -14.45 -3.39
CA GLU A 149 -37.01 -13.77 -2.96
C GLU A 149 -37.99 -14.71 -2.25
N ASP A 150 -38.10 -15.94 -2.72
CA ASP A 150 -38.97 -17.01 -2.21
C ASP A 150 -38.44 -17.65 -0.91
N LEU A 151 -37.24 -17.27 -0.48
CA LEU A 151 -36.64 -17.64 0.81
C LEU A 151 -36.43 -16.42 1.72
N CYS A 152 -37.15 -15.34 1.44
CA CYS A 152 -37.26 -14.19 2.30
C CYS A 152 -38.73 -13.92 2.61
N MET A 153 -39.05 -13.60 3.87
CA MET A 153 -40.44 -13.33 4.27
C MET A 153 -40.53 -12.15 5.22
N ASP A 154 -41.67 -11.49 5.25
CA ASP A 154 -42.04 -10.47 6.23
C ASP A 154 -43.46 -10.72 6.75
N ARG A 155 -43.83 -10.08 7.85
CA ARG A 155 -45.19 -10.17 8.41
C ARG A 155 -46.21 -9.42 7.56
N ASP A 156 -45.73 -8.42 6.83
CA ASP A 156 -46.53 -7.60 5.94
C ASP A 156 -46.09 -7.90 4.50
N GLN A 157 -47.00 -8.53 3.74
CA GLN A 157 -46.75 -8.93 2.37
C GLN A 157 -46.55 -7.72 1.44
N GLU A 158 -47.23 -6.60 1.70
CA GLU A 158 -47.07 -5.38 0.90
C GLU A 158 -45.67 -4.79 1.11
N VAL A 159 -45.21 -4.75 2.36
CA VAL A 159 -43.84 -4.30 2.69
C VAL A 159 -42.82 -5.22 2.05
N HIS A 160 -42.98 -6.54 2.14
CA HIS A 160 -42.11 -7.51 1.50
C HIS A 160 -42.00 -7.25 -0.02
N ASP A 161 -43.14 -7.13 -0.70
CA ASP A 161 -43.23 -6.90 -2.14
C ASP A 161 -42.53 -5.60 -2.57
N ILE A 162 -42.74 -4.50 -1.84
CA ILE A 162 -42.09 -3.21 -2.13
C ILE A 162 -40.58 -3.34 -1.95
N LEU A 163 -40.13 -3.99 -0.88
CA LEU A 163 -38.71 -4.16 -0.61
C LEU A 163 -38.04 -5.00 -1.69
N MET A 164 -38.63 -6.12 -2.09
CA MET A 164 -38.07 -6.97 -3.16
C MET A 164 -38.06 -6.26 -4.51
N LYS A 165 -39.20 -5.71 -4.94
CA LYS A 165 -39.37 -5.20 -6.30
C LYS A 165 -38.72 -3.83 -6.52
N LYS A 166 -38.68 -2.96 -5.50
CA LYS A 166 -38.30 -1.54 -5.67
C LYS A 166 -37.04 -1.13 -4.94
N VAL A 167 -36.70 -1.77 -3.82
CA VAL A 167 -35.59 -1.35 -2.96
C VAL A 167 -34.38 -2.26 -3.15
N LEU A 168 -34.50 -3.55 -2.85
CA LEU A 168 -33.42 -4.52 -2.93
C LEU A 168 -32.97 -4.75 -4.37
N SER A 169 -33.87 -4.72 -5.34
CA SER A 169 -33.56 -4.84 -6.78
C SER A 169 -32.61 -3.76 -7.32
N ARG A 170 -32.44 -2.64 -6.63
CA ARG A 170 -31.48 -1.59 -6.99
C ARG A 170 -30.04 -1.88 -6.54
N GLN A 171 -29.87 -2.76 -5.55
CA GLN A 171 -28.59 -3.05 -4.90
C GLN A 171 -28.17 -4.52 -5.04
N ALA A 172 -29.12 -5.41 -5.32
CA ALA A 172 -28.91 -6.85 -5.42
C ALA A 172 -29.71 -7.43 -6.59
N ARG A 173 -29.21 -8.52 -7.17
CA ARG A 173 -29.98 -9.33 -8.10
C ARG A 173 -31.01 -10.14 -7.31
N VAL A 174 -32.29 -9.92 -7.58
CA VAL A 174 -33.40 -10.66 -6.94
C VAL A 174 -33.85 -11.77 -7.88
N VAL A 175 -33.84 -13.01 -7.41
CA VAL A 175 -34.22 -14.21 -8.19
C VAL A 175 -34.91 -15.25 -7.32
N SER A 176 -35.59 -16.21 -7.94
CA SER A 176 -36.11 -17.37 -7.23
C SER A 176 -35.01 -18.38 -6.86
N SER A 177 -35.23 -19.16 -5.80
CA SER A 177 -34.35 -20.25 -5.36
C SER A 177 -34.16 -21.31 -6.45
N ALA A 178 -35.23 -21.66 -7.18
CA ALA A 178 -35.18 -22.62 -8.28
C ALA A 178 -34.29 -22.15 -9.43
N GLU A 179 -34.38 -20.88 -9.82
CA GLU A 179 -33.51 -20.29 -10.83
C GLU A 179 -32.05 -20.28 -10.36
N TRP A 180 -31.80 -19.89 -9.11
CA TRP A 180 -30.45 -19.85 -8.56
C TRP A 180 -29.81 -21.24 -8.48
N ILE A 181 -30.54 -22.28 -8.06
CA ILE A 181 -30.07 -23.68 -8.06
C ILE A 181 -29.70 -24.12 -9.48
N LYS A 182 -30.55 -23.82 -10.48
CA LYS A 182 -30.29 -24.16 -11.89
C LYS A 182 -28.99 -23.53 -12.39
N LEU A 183 -28.78 -22.24 -12.13
CA LEU A 183 -27.56 -21.51 -12.51
C LEU A 183 -26.31 -22.05 -11.78
N THR A 184 -26.45 -22.38 -10.51
CA THR A 184 -25.36 -22.88 -9.66
C THR A 184 -24.90 -24.26 -10.12
N ASN A 185 -25.84 -25.16 -10.39
CA ASN A 185 -25.55 -26.50 -10.92
C ASN A 185 -24.96 -26.46 -12.34
N ALA A 186 -25.44 -25.57 -13.21
CA ALA A 186 -24.85 -25.39 -14.55
C ALA A 186 -23.40 -24.89 -14.49
N ASN A 187 -23.11 -23.94 -13.59
CA ASN A 187 -21.76 -23.42 -13.38
C ASN A 187 -20.82 -24.45 -12.73
N ALA A 188 -21.32 -25.31 -11.84
CA ALA A 188 -20.56 -26.43 -11.28
C ALA A 188 -20.14 -27.42 -12.39
N LEU A 189 -21.06 -27.76 -13.30
CA LEU A 189 -20.78 -28.63 -14.46
C LEU A 189 -19.76 -28.03 -15.44
N LEU A 190 -19.75 -26.71 -15.63
CA LEU A 190 -18.75 -26.01 -16.46
C LEU A 190 -17.36 -25.95 -15.79
N ARG A 191 -17.30 -25.75 -14.46
CA ARG A 191 -16.05 -25.73 -13.68
C ARG A 191 -15.35 -27.08 -13.65
N VAL A 192 -16.10 -28.18 -13.64
CA VAL A 192 -15.55 -29.55 -13.69
C VAL A 192 -14.90 -29.88 -15.04
N ARG A 193 -15.22 -29.15 -16.13
CA ARG A 193 -14.78 -29.51 -17.50
C ARG A 193 -13.71 -28.63 -18.17
N LYS A 194 -13.20 -27.55 -17.53
CA LYS A 194 -12.07 -26.70 -18.03
C LYS A 194 -12.07 -26.40 -19.57
N ARG A 195 -13.21 -26.20 -20.24
CA ARG A 195 -13.23 -25.81 -21.65
C ARG A 195 -13.70 -24.35 -21.80
N ARG A 196 -12.91 -23.50 -22.47
CA ARG A 196 -13.34 -22.18 -22.95
C ARG A 196 -14.39 -22.37 -24.04
N CYS A 197 -15.41 -21.52 -24.08
CA CYS A 197 -16.33 -21.45 -25.23
C CYS A 197 -15.54 -20.98 -26.45
N VAL A 198 -15.50 -21.80 -27.51
CA VAL A 198 -14.85 -21.47 -28.79
C VAL A 198 -15.96 -21.25 -29.84
N PRO A 199 -15.92 -20.16 -30.63
CA PRO A 199 -16.93 -19.90 -31.66
C PRO A 199 -17.01 -21.04 -32.69
N ALA A 200 -18.21 -21.42 -33.09
CA ALA A 200 -18.43 -22.38 -34.17
C ALA A 200 -18.36 -21.66 -35.54
N GLY A 201 -17.17 -21.20 -35.91
CA GLY A 201 -16.91 -20.48 -37.18
C GLY A 201 -17.40 -19.03 -37.22
N ASP A 202 -17.00 -18.30 -38.26
CA ASP A 202 -17.09 -16.83 -38.40
C ASP A 202 -18.52 -16.25 -38.48
N LYS A 203 -19.57 -17.06 -38.33
CA LYS A 203 -20.96 -16.65 -38.55
C LYS A 203 -21.91 -16.82 -37.36
N TYR A 204 -21.46 -17.33 -36.22
CA TYR A 204 -22.34 -17.62 -35.08
C TYR A 204 -21.87 -16.98 -33.77
N ASN A 205 -22.76 -16.24 -33.10
CA ASN A 205 -22.55 -15.66 -31.77
C ASN A 205 -22.66 -16.69 -30.62
N ASN A 206 -22.64 -17.99 -30.91
CA ASN A 206 -22.77 -19.05 -29.92
C ASN A 206 -21.76 -20.17 -30.20
N CYS A 207 -21.24 -20.82 -29.15
CA CYS A 207 -20.43 -22.03 -29.32
C CYS A 207 -21.32 -23.26 -29.51
N GLU A 208 -20.83 -24.23 -30.29
CA GLU A 208 -21.53 -25.48 -30.65
C GLU A 208 -21.98 -26.29 -29.41
N LEU A 209 -21.19 -26.21 -28.32
CA LEU A 209 -21.46 -26.90 -27.07
C LEU A 209 -22.63 -26.25 -26.28
N CYS A 210 -22.75 -24.92 -26.27
CA CYS A 210 -23.88 -24.24 -25.61
C CYS A 210 -25.17 -24.45 -26.40
N LEU A 211 -25.06 -24.50 -27.73
CA LEU A 211 -26.18 -24.77 -28.66
C LEU A 211 -26.73 -26.18 -28.47
N SER A 212 -25.86 -27.20 -28.42
CA SER A 212 -26.28 -28.59 -28.22
C SER A 212 -26.86 -28.89 -26.83
N LEU A 213 -26.51 -28.09 -25.82
CA LEU A 213 -26.99 -28.25 -24.45
C LEU A 213 -28.18 -27.34 -24.10
N ALA A 214 -28.66 -26.52 -25.03
CA ALA A 214 -29.73 -25.56 -24.82
C ALA A 214 -29.54 -24.65 -23.58
N ILE A 215 -28.31 -24.13 -23.39
CA ILE A 215 -27.95 -23.21 -22.30
C ILE A 215 -27.31 -21.91 -22.82
N PRO A 216 -27.40 -20.78 -22.09
CA PRO A 216 -26.93 -19.48 -22.58
C PRO A 216 -25.41 -19.47 -22.80
N CYS A 217 -24.97 -19.02 -23.98
CA CYS A 217 -23.55 -18.91 -24.30
C CYS A 217 -23.00 -17.54 -23.90
N SER A 218 -21.81 -17.52 -23.29
CA SER A 218 -21.10 -16.28 -22.96
C SER A 218 -20.57 -15.52 -24.19
N LEU A 219 -20.73 -16.08 -25.39
CA LEU A 219 -20.39 -15.43 -26.67
C LEU A 219 -21.60 -14.73 -27.30
N SER A 220 -22.82 -14.93 -26.78
CA SER A 220 -24.05 -14.33 -27.35
C SER A 220 -24.20 -12.88 -26.94
N THR A 221 -24.39 -11.98 -27.90
CA THR A 221 -24.70 -10.57 -27.67
C THR A 221 -26.21 -10.27 -27.68
N GLU A 222 -27.07 -11.27 -27.91
CA GLU A 222 -28.53 -11.11 -28.00
C GLU A 222 -29.29 -11.99 -26.98
N PRO A 223 -30.33 -11.47 -26.30
CA PRO A 223 -31.11 -12.21 -25.31
C PRO A 223 -32.23 -13.07 -25.94
N GLY A 224 -31.94 -14.37 -26.11
CA GLY A 224 -32.90 -15.48 -25.97
C GLY A 224 -33.70 -15.96 -27.19
N VAL A 225 -33.34 -17.13 -27.75
CA VAL A 225 -34.26 -18.19 -28.30
C VAL A 225 -33.49 -19.53 -28.33
N PHE A 226 -34.05 -20.63 -27.79
CA PHE A 226 -33.50 -22.00 -27.89
C PHE A 226 -34.31 -22.85 -28.87
N ALA A 227 -33.63 -23.65 -29.70
CA ALA A 227 -34.22 -24.73 -30.49
C ALA A 227 -33.46 -26.05 -30.27
N ALA A 228 -34.22 -27.13 -30.09
CA ALA A 228 -33.77 -28.47 -29.70
C ALA A 228 -33.40 -29.37 -30.90
N ALA A 229 -32.45 -30.31 -30.74
CA ALA A 229 -32.42 -31.58 -31.47
C ALA A 229 -31.38 -32.60 -30.93
N THR A 230 -31.89 -33.61 -30.22
CA THR A 230 -31.70 -35.08 -30.34
C THR A 230 -30.37 -35.77 -30.75
N ASN A 231 -30.06 -36.82 -29.94
CA ASN A 231 -29.46 -38.14 -30.24
C ASN A 231 -27.97 -38.18 -30.64
N GLY A 232 -27.08 -39.05 -30.15
CA GLY A 232 -27.18 -40.28 -29.36
C GLY A 232 -25.88 -41.10 -29.58
N ALA A 233 -25.70 -42.16 -28.78
CA ALA A 233 -24.71 -43.24 -28.90
C ALA A 233 -23.37 -43.13 -28.13
N ALA A 234 -23.29 -44.05 -27.17
CA ALA A 234 -22.19 -44.47 -26.32
C ALA A 234 -20.99 -45.08 -27.08
N ALA A 235 -19.81 -45.13 -26.45
CA ALA A 235 -19.24 -46.39 -25.95
C ALA A 235 -17.83 -46.20 -25.34
N ALA A 236 -17.67 -46.82 -24.17
CA ALA A 236 -16.51 -47.51 -23.62
C ALA A 236 -15.07 -47.00 -23.87
N SER A 237 -14.32 -46.74 -22.79
CA SER A 237 -13.51 -47.77 -22.11
C SER A 237 -12.44 -47.14 -21.21
N HIS A 238 -12.52 -47.44 -19.91
CA HIS A 238 -11.42 -47.43 -18.94
C HIS A 238 -10.27 -48.36 -19.43
N PRO A 239 -8.99 -48.28 -18.93
CA PRO A 239 -8.72 -48.29 -17.49
C PRO A 239 -7.35 -47.78 -16.93
N HIS A 240 -7.29 -47.83 -15.59
CA HIS A 240 -6.14 -48.09 -14.70
C HIS A 240 -5.14 -46.99 -14.29
N HIS A 241 -5.38 -46.50 -13.05
CA HIS A 241 -4.52 -46.61 -11.86
C HIS A 241 -3.21 -45.80 -11.73
N PRO A 242 -2.78 -45.53 -10.48
CA PRO A 242 -2.39 -44.19 -10.03
C PRO A 242 -0.92 -44.15 -9.58
N VAL A 243 -0.29 -42.97 -9.66
CA VAL A 243 0.92 -42.71 -8.89
C VAL A 243 0.78 -41.35 -8.24
N ALA A 244 0.87 -41.38 -6.91
CA ALA A 244 0.78 -40.29 -5.98
C ALA A 244 1.93 -39.30 -6.14
N GLU A 245 1.68 -38.02 -5.89
CA GLU A 245 2.72 -37.15 -5.34
C GLU A 245 2.15 -35.95 -4.56
N LYS A 246 2.27 -36.10 -3.23
CA LYS A 246 2.54 -35.12 -2.17
C LYS A 246 2.14 -33.66 -2.38
N LEU A 247 1.23 -33.21 -1.49
CA LEU A 247 1.19 -31.83 -1.00
C LEU A 247 2.55 -31.42 -0.40
N PRO A 248 3.05 -30.20 -0.69
CA PRO A 248 3.94 -29.49 0.23
C PRO A 248 3.12 -28.82 1.35
N ALA A 249 3.78 -28.71 2.50
CA ALA A 249 3.28 -28.31 3.81
C ALA A 249 2.78 -26.85 3.90
N PRO A 250 1.92 -26.55 4.90
CA PRO A 250 1.31 -25.23 5.09
C PRO A 250 2.32 -24.19 5.59
N GLU A 251 2.13 -22.96 5.13
CA GLU A 251 2.85 -21.76 5.55
C GLU A 251 2.61 -21.40 7.03
N PRO A 252 3.61 -20.88 7.74
CA PRO A 252 3.53 -20.59 9.17
C PRO A 252 2.85 -19.24 9.46
N PRO A 253 2.31 -19.07 10.69
CA PRO A 253 1.45 -17.94 11.02
C PRO A 253 2.24 -16.63 11.14
N ARG A 254 1.64 -15.57 10.60
CA ARG A 254 2.12 -14.18 10.75
C ARG A 254 2.13 -13.77 12.22
N PRO A 255 3.01 -12.83 12.55
CA PRO A 255 3.22 -12.48 13.92
C PRO A 255 2.29 -11.45 14.50
N VAL A 256 2.02 -11.62 15.80
CA VAL A 256 1.22 -10.73 16.61
C VAL A 256 1.94 -9.39 16.78
N VAL A 257 1.41 -8.36 16.10
CA VAL A 257 1.77 -6.95 16.35
C VAL A 257 1.41 -6.63 17.79
N LYS A 258 2.43 -6.35 18.62
CA LYS A 258 2.21 -5.90 20.00
C LYS A 258 1.51 -4.53 20.00
N PRO A 259 0.63 -4.27 20.97
CA PRO A 259 -0.09 -3.01 21.06
C PRO A 259 0.88 -1.84 21.16
N VAL A 260 0.61 -0.82 20.36
CA VAL A 260 1.28 0.49 20.35
C VAL A 260 1.38 1.00 21.78
N ARG A 261 2.60 1.39 22.19
CA ARG A 261 2.85 2.01 23.49
C ARG A 261 1.87 3.16 23.70
N ARG A 262 1.29 3.26 24.90
CA ARG A 262 0.63 4.50 25.39
C ARG A 262 1.47 5.69 24.98
N ILE A 263 0.79 6.75 24.54
CA ILE A 263 1.32 8.12 24.40
C ILE A 263 2.31 8.33 25.53
N GLN A 264 3.60 8.28 25.20
CA GLN A 264 4.64 8.67 26.12
C GLN A 264 4.39 10.17 26.30
N GLU A 265 4.01 10.58 27.51
CA GLU A 265 4.08 11.98 27.90
C GLU A 265 5.42 12.51 27.39
N LEU A 266 5.36 13.59 26.60
CA LEU A 266 6.58 14.26 26.14
C LEU A 266 7.49 14.43 27.36
N PRO A 267 8.76 14.01 27.30
CA PRO A 267 9.67 14.25 28.40
C PRO A 267 9.64 15.75 28.71
N PRO A 268 9.66 16.15 29.99
CA PRO A 268 9.74 17.55 30.34
C PRO A 268 10.97 18.13 29.64
N LEU A 269 10.77 19.28 28.99
CA LEU A 269 11.81 20.04 28.29
C LEU A 269 13.02 20.22 29.21
N GLU A 270 14.06 19.41 29.01
CA GLU A 270 15.40 19.75 29.47
C GLU A 270 15.80 21.09 28.84
N PRO A 271 16.57 21.93 29.55
CA PRO A 271 16.63 23.36 29.30
C PRO A 271 17.02 23.66 27.84
N LEU A 272 16.04 24.23 27.15
CA LEU A 272 16.03 24.56 25.74
C LEU A 272 17.24 25.44 25.36
N LEU A 273 17.81 25.15 24.19
CA LEU A 273 18.28 26.23 23.33
C LEU A 273 17.06 27.13 23.08
N ASP A 274 17.02 28.32 23.66
CA ASP A 274 15.86 29.20 23.54
C ASP A 274 15.57 29.47 22.06
N LEU A 275 14.31 29.30 21.64
CA LEU A 275 13.83 29.62 20.29
C LEU A 275 14.27 31.03 19.86
N TYR A 276 14.50 31.93 20.84
CA TYR A 276 15.05 33.26 20.69
C TYR A 276 16.39 33.31 19.93
N LEU A 277 17.30 32.34 20.15
CA LEU A 277 18.59 32.26 19.45
C LEU A 277 18.43 31.71 18.02
N LEU A 278 17.41 30.89 17.79
CA LEU A 278 17.14 30.23 16.51
C LEU A 278 16.19 31.03 15.61
N ALA A 279 15.45 32.00 16.15
CA ALA A 279 14.49 32.82 15.43
C ALA A 279 15.08 34.17 14.98
N THR A 280 16.39 34.25 14.73
CA THR A 280 17.01 35.49 14.25
C THR A 280 16.75 35.69 12.75
N PRO A 281 16.49 36.93 12.28
CA PRO A 281 16.26 37.20 10.86
C PRO A 281 17.41 36.73 9.95
N ALA A 282 18.66 36.88 10.41
CA ALA A 282 19.84 36.45 9.67
C ALA A 282 19.88 34.93 9.48
N LEU A 283 19.56 34.16 10.53
CA LEU A 283 19.52 32.71 10.44
C LEU A 283 18.35 32.22 9.59
N PHE A 284 17.18 32.87 9.66
CA PHE A 284 16.06 32.56 8.76
C PHE A 284 16.41 32.79 7.29
N LEU A 285 17.07 33.91 6.97
CA LEU A 285 17.51 34.17 5.60
C LEU A 285 18.50 33.10 5.11
N GLU A 286 19.47 32.71 5.94
CA GLU A 286 20.43 31.66 5.61
C GLU A 286 19.74 30.31 5.37
N LEU A 287 18.87 29.89 6.30
CA LEU A 287 18.19 28.60 6.22
C LEU A 287 17.18 28.53 5.08
N VAL A 288 16.36 29.58 4.87
CA VAL A 288 15.42 29.60 3.75
C VAL A 288 16.15 29.59 2.40
N SER A 289 17.28 30.31 2.29
CA SER A 289 18.14 30.22 1.09
C SER A 289 18.72 28.82 0.90
N LEU A 290 19.06 28.13 2.00
CA LEU A 290 19.48 26.72 1.93
C LEU A 290 18.33 25.81 1.51
N TYR A 291 17.09 26.07 1.95
CA TYR A 291 15.90 25.29 1.58
C TYR A 291 15.63 25.34 0.08
N PHE A 292 15.70 26.52 -0.55
CA PHE A 292 15.57 26.64 -2.01
C PHE A 292 16.69 25.92 -2.76
N ARG A 293 17.90 25.92 -2.18
CA ARG A 293 19.06 25.20 -2.73
C ARG A 293 19.09 23.71 -2.46
N THR A 294 18.20 23.12 -1.66
CA THR A 294 18.32 21.69 -1.28
C THR A 294 17.01 20.90 -1.34
N ILE A 295 15.88 21.50 -0.93
CA ILE A 295 14.60 20.79 -0.75
C ILE A 295 13.57 21.20 -1.81
N HIS A 296 13.45 22.50 -2.08
CA HIS A 296 12.52 22.98 -3.11
C HIS A 296 12.97 22.50 -4.49
N ASN A 297 12.00 22.19 -5.35
CA ASN A 297 12.17 21.54 -6.66
C ASN A 297 12.83 20.15 -6.64
N VAL A 298 13.08 19.59 -5.45
CA VAL A 298 13.52 18.19 -5.25
C VAL A 298 12.38 17.37 -4.65
N ALA A 299 11.77 17.88 -3.58
CA ALA A 299 10.70 17.24 -2.84
C ALA A 299 9.30 17.70 -3.32
N HIS A 300 9.18 18.98 -3.67
CA HIS A 300 7.95 19.64 -4.13
C HIS A 300 8.31 20.91 -4.91
N THR A 301 7.36 21.49 -5.65
CA THR A 301 7.50 22.80 -6.30
C THR A 301 6.37 23.71 -5.82
N LEU A 302 6.62 24.56 -4.81
CA LEU A 302 5.54 25.30 -4.11
C LEU A 302 5.63 26.82 -4.31
N PHE A 303 6.83 27.35 -4.08
CA PHE A 303 7.08 28.79 -3.97
C PHE A 303 7.89 29.32 -5.14
N HIS A 304 7.69 30.59 -5.49
CA HIS A 304 8.62 31.33 -6.33
C HIS A 304 9.73 31.96 -5.46
N GLU A 305 10.97 31.50 -5.64
CA GLU A 305 12.10 31.86 -4.78
C GLU A 305 12.31 33.37 -4.64
N ALA A 306 12.40 34.10 -5.77
CA ALA A 306 12.64 35.54 -5.74
C ALA A 306 11.52 36.31 -5.00
N SER A 307 10.27 35.90 -5.20
CA SER A 307 9.13 36.51 -4.48
C SER A 307 9.15 36.19 -3.00
N PHE A 308 9.43 34.93 -2.62
CA PHE A 308 9.46 34.51 -1.23
C PHE A 308 10.61 35.18 -0.47
N MET A 309 11.81 35.21 -1.05
CA MET A 309 12.97 35.86 -0.45
C MET A 309 12.78 37.38 -0.28
N ARG A 310 12.08 38.04 -1.21
CA ARG A 310 11.69 39.45 -1.06
C ARG A 310 10.79 39.66 0.16
N VAL A 311 9.69 38.91 0.28
CA VAL A 311 8.76 39.08 1.42
C VAL A 311 9.38 38.65 2.75
N LEU A 312 10.35 37.73 2.73
CA LEU A 312 11.11 37.36 3.92
C LEU A 312 12.02 38.50 4.40
N ASN A 313 12.76 39.13 3.50
CA ASN A 313 13.60 40.29 3.84
C ASN A 313 12.78 41.47 4.36
N GLU A 314 11.55 41.63 3.88
CA GLU A 314 10.62 42.67 4.34
C GLU A 314 9.91 42.29 5.66
N GLY A 315 10.14 41.10 6.21
CA GLY A 315 9.47 40.64 7.45
C GLY A 315 7.98 40.33 7.28
N ARG A 316 7.52 40.09 6.05
CA ARG A 316 6.11 39.81 5.71
C ARG A 316 5.84 38.35 5.34
N ALA A 317 6.86 37.49 5.30
CA ALA A 317 6.71 36.07 5.02
C ALA A 317 5.87 35.36 6.09
N SER A 318 5.16 34.31 5.71
CA SER A 318 4.45 33.44 6.66
C SER A 318 5.45 32.78 7.59
N LEU A 319 5.33 33.02 8.90
CA LEU A 319 6.16 32.35 9.90
C LEU A 319 5.95 30.83 9.89
N MET A 320 4.75 30.34 9.58
CA MET A 320 4.50 28.90 9.45
C MET A 320 5.37 28.31 8.33
N HIS A 321 5.43 28.95 7.16
CA HIS A 321 6.29 28.50 6.07
C HIS A 321 7.77 28.61 6.42
N VAL A 322 8.20 29.74 6.99
CA VAL A 322 9.61 29.95 7.39
C VAL A 322 10.05 28.87 8.37
N HIS A 323 9.27 28.60 9.43
CA HIS A 323 9.57 27.55 10.39
C HIS A 323 9.56 26.16 9.73
N ALA A 324 8.59 25.85 8.87
CA ALA A 324 8.55 24.55 8.19
C ALA A 324 9.75 24.34 7.24
N MET A 325 10.15 25.38 6.49
CA MET A 325 11.35 25.37 5.64
C MET A 325 12.62 25.15 6.47
N CYS A 326 12.78 25.91 7.57
CA CYS A 326 13.89 25.76 8.50
C CYS A 326 13.94 24.36 9.12
N ALA A 327 12.77 23.79 9.48
CA ALA A 327 12.67 22.44 10.05
C ALA A 327 13.18 21.36 9.08
N LEU A 328 12.84 21.49 7.80
CA LEU A 328 13.29 20.57 6.76
C LEU A 328 14.80 20.67 6.54
N VAL A 329 15.34 21.88 6.47
CA VAL A 329 16.69 22.11 5.96
C VAL A 329 17.78 22.28 7.01
N ALA A 330 17.45 22.60 8.27
CA ALA A 330 18.45 22.83 9.32
C ALA A 330 19.43 21.66 9.50
N ARG A 331 19.01 20.44 9.13
CA ARG A 331 19.86 19.25 9.08
C ARG A 331 21.12 19.43 8.21
N PHE A 332 21.06 20.22 7.14
CA PHE A 332 22.18 20.49 6.25
C PHE A 332 22.99 21.75 6.62
N SER A 333 22.52 22.54 7.59
CA SER A 333 23.20 23.79 7.94
C SER A 333 24.55 23.52 8.62
N LYS A 334 25.53 24.37 8.32
CA LYS A 334 26.85 24.39 9.00
C LYS A 334 26.97 25.59 9.95
N ASN A 335 25.87 26.29 10.22
CA ASN A 335 25.89 27.47 11.08
C ASN A 335 26.36 27.07 12.50
N PRO A 336 27.26 27.86 13.12
CA PRO A 336 27.79 27.57 14.46
C PRO A 336 26.73 27.39 15.56
N VAL A 337 25.52 27.95 15.37
CA VAL A 337 24.40 27.79 16.32
C VAL A 337 23.99 26.33 16.51
N PHE A 338 24.29 25.46 15.54
CA PHE A 338 24.00 24.02 15.61
C PHE A 338 25.19 23.18 16.07
N ASN A 339 26.28 23.80 16.54
CA ASN A 339 27.42 23.07 17.09
C ASN A 339 26.98 22.23 18.29
N GLY A 340 27.37 20.94 18.29
CA GLY A 340 26.94 19.99 19.33
C GLY A 340 25.54 19.39 19.12
N VAL A 341 24.78 19.85 18.11
CA VAL A 341 23.49 19.27 17.75
C VAL A 341 23.64 18.34 16.54
N ALA A 342 23.24 17.09 16.71
CA ALA A 342 23.23 16.09 15.63
C ALA A 342 22.40 16.60 14.43
N PRO A 343 22.86 16.43 13.16
CA PRO A 343 22.18 16.96 11.97
C PRO A 343 20.68 16.69 11.92
N GLU A 344 20.26 15.44 12.09
CA GLU A 344 18.86 15.01 12.16
C GLU A 344 17.99 15.72 13.23
N SER A 345 18.60 16.27 14.28
CA SER A 345 17.87 16.94 15.37
C SER A 345 17.78 18.46 15.23
N ARG A 346 18.51 19.07 14.29
CA ARG A 346 18.62 20.54 14.15
C ARG A 346 17.30 21.22 13.79
N GLY A 347 16.37 20.50 13.15
CA GLY A 347 15.07 21.01 12.72
C GLY A 347 13.96 20.97 13.78
N LYS A 348 14.15 20.27 14.92
CA LYS A 348 13.05 19.90 15.84
C LYS A 348 12.30 21.09 16.44
N LEU A 349 13.02 22.15 16.83
CA LEU A 349 12.38 23.33 17.42
C LEU A 349 11.57 24.11 16.39
N TYR A 350 12.09 24.26 15.16
CA TYR A 350 11.34 24.85 14.07
C TYR A 350 10.10 24.02 13.70
N ALA A 351 10.22 22.68 13.76
CA ALA A 351 9.11 21.77 13.51
C ALA A 351 7.97 21.98 14.50
N GLY A 352 8.30 22.07 15.80
CA GLY A 352 7.31 22.31 16.85
C GLY A 352 6.52 23.60 16.63
N GLU A 353 7.23 24.69 16.28
CA GLU A 353 6.57 25.98 16.04
C GLU A 353 5.76 25.99 14.73
N ALA A 354 6.26 25.36 13.67
CA ALA A 354 5.51 25.23 12.41
C ALA A 354 4.20 24.45 12.61
N ILE A 355 4.23 23.35 13.38
CA ILE A 355 3.04 22.56 13.71
C ILE A 355 2.05 23.37 14.54
N ARG A 356 2.53 24.10 15.55
CA ARG A 356 1.69 24.97 16.40
C ARG A 356 0.95 26.02 15.56
N LEU A 357 1.67 26.74 14.71
CA LEU A 357 1.10 27.76 13.81
C LEU A 357 0.12 27.16 12.78
N PHE A 358 0.42 25.97 12.25
CA PHE A 358 -0.48 25.26 11.35
C PHE A 358 -1.79 24.86 12.04
N GLN A 359 -1.71 24.31 13.25
CA GLN A 359 -2.89 23.86 14.02
C GLN A 359 -3.86 25.00 14.33
N GLU A 360 -3.36 26.21 14.58
CA GLU A 360 -4.21 27.40 14.77
C GLU A 360 -5.05 27.75 13.53
N ARG A 361 -4.59 27.37 12.34
CA ARG A 361 -5.19 27.73 11.05
C ARG A 361 -5.79 26.55 10.28
N VAL A 362 -5.69 25.33 10.81
CA VAL A 362 -6.05 24.10 10.09
C VAL A 362 -7.51 24.09 9.61
N ASN A 363 -8.43 24.76 10.30
CA ASN A 363 -9.83 24.84 9.89
C ASN A 363 -10.15 25.97 8.88
N TYR A 364 -9.13 26.71 8.43
CA TYR A 364 -9.28 27.85 7.52
C TYR A 364 -8.47 27.63 6.23
N PRO A 365 -9.02 26.89 5.24
CA PRO A 365 -8.34 26.62 4.00
C PRO A 365 -7.85 27.89 3.30
N SER A 366 -6.56 27.92 3.01
CA SER A 366 -5.86 28.97 2.27
C SER A 366 -4.65 28.36 1.53
N LEU A 367 -4.13 29.03 0.50
CA LEU A 367 -2.91 28.57 -0.18
C LEU A 367 -1.77 28.36 0.83
N GLU A 368 -1.67 29.26 1.81
CA GLU A 368 -0.72 29.16 2.91
C GLU A 368 -0.85 27.84 3.68
N THR A 369 -2.06 27.49 4.14
CA THR A 369 -2.28 26.22 4.87
C THR A 369 -2.04 24.99 4.01
N VAL A 370 -2.36 25.04 2.71
CA VAL A 370 -2.08 23.92 1.78
C VAL A 370 -0.58 23.70 1.68
N GLN A 371 0.19 24.76 1.39
CA GLN A 371 1.65 24.69 1.31
C GLN A 371 2.26 24.27 2.65
N GLY A 372 1.76 24.78 3.78
CA GLY A 372 2.21 24.39 5.12
C GLY A 372 2.00 22.90 5.40
N ALA A 373 0.83 22.35 5.06
CA ALA A 373 0.55 20.93 5.19
C ALA A 373 1.47 20.08 4.31
N VAL A 374 1.76 20.51 3.06
CA VAL A 374 2.73 19.82 2.19
C VAL A 374 4.10 19.79 2.85
N LEU A 375 4.62 20.92 3.35
CA LEU A 375 5.93 20.99 4.00
C LEU A 375 6.00 20.08 5.24
N LEU A 376 4.98 20.11 6.09
CA LEU A 376 4.90 19.28 7.30
C LEU A 376 4.82 17.79 6.95
N GLY A 377 4.09 17.41 5.89
CA GLY A 377 4.06 16.04 5.40
C GLY A 377 5.44 15.54 4.98
N HIS A 378 6.19 16.34 4.23
CA HIS A 378 7.56 15.98 3.82
C HIS A 378 8.51 15.90 5.02
N LEU A 379 8.32 16.75 6.04
CA LEU A 379 9.10 16.73 7.26
C LEU A 379 8.92 15.42 8.02
N VAL A 380 7.67 15.07 8.38
CA VAL A 380 7.40 13.85 9.14
C VAL A 380 7.70 12.58 8.34
N GLY A 381 7.57 12.64 7.01
CA GLY A 381 8.02 11.57 6.12
C GLY A 381 9.53 11.31 6.21
N GLY A 382 10.34 12.37 6.31
CA GLY A 382 11.79 12.25 6.50
C GLY A 382 12.19 11.69 7.87
N GLU A 383 11.32 11.86 8.87
CA GLU A 383 11.47 11.25 10.20
C GLU A 383 11.02 9.76 10.23
N GLY A 384 10.42 9.26 9.14
CA GLY A 384 9.93 7.88 9.04
C GLY A 384 8.49 7.67 9.54
N ASP A 385 7.71 8.75 9.71
CA ASP A 385 6.31 8.68 10.11
C ASP A 385 5.38 8.74 8.89
N ALA A 386 5.21 7.58 8.25
CA ALA A 386 4.32 7.41 7.09
C ALA A 386 2.87 7.79 7.40
N GLN A 387 2.40 7.52 8.62
CA GLN A 387 1.02 7.81 9.03
C GLN A 387 0.79 9.31 9.14
N ALA A 388 1.67 10.03 9.83
CA ALA A 388 1.58 11.49 9.92
C ALA A 388 1.73 12.13 8.54
N LYS A 389 2.61 11.61 7.68
CA LYS A 389 2.76 12.09 6.30
C LYS A 389 1.43 11.99 5.54
N GLN A 390 0.74 10.85 5.62
CA GLN A 390 -0.58 10.66 4.99
C GLN A 390 -1.61 11.64 5.51
N ILE A 391 -1.62 11.93 6.82
CA ILE A 391 -2.54 12.90 7.42
C ILE A 391 -2.30 14.30 6.84
N TYR A 392 -1.05 14.78 6.86
CA TYR A 392 -0.74 16.12 6.37
C TYR A 392 -0.98 16.28 4.86
N ILE A 393 -0.58 15.30 4.04
CA ILE A 393 -0.86 15.33 2.60
C ILE A 393 -2.38 15.24 2.32
N GLY A 394 -3.12 14.47 3.10
CA GLY A 394 -4.59 14.41 3.04
C GLY A 394 -5.26 15.75 3.40
N ILE A 395 -4.77 16.46 4.42
CA ILE A 395 -5.24 17.81 4.76
C ILE A 395 -4.92 18.78 3.61
N ALA A 396 -3.70 18.74 3.07
CA ALA A 396 -3.31 19.57 1.93
C ALA A 396 -4.26 19.36 0.73
N ARG A 397 -4.57 18.09 0.40
CA ARG A 397 -5.52 17.72 -0.64
C ARG A 397 -6.91 18.30 -0.38
N THR A 398 -7.43 18.07 0.82
CA THR A 398 -8.76 18.55 1.24
C THR A 398 -8.85 20.08 1.15
N HIS A 399 -7.84 20.80 1.63
CA HIS A 399 -7.79 22.25 1.53
C HIS A 399 -7.71 22.73 0.07
N ALA A 400 -6.92 22.04 -0.77
CA ALA A 400 -6.77 22.37 -2.17
C ALA A 400 -8.09 22.22 -2.94
N GLU A 401 -8.88 21.19 -2.61
CA GLU A 401 -10.20 20.94 -3.20
C GLU A 401 -11.20 22.02 -2.79
N VAL A 402 -11.27 22.37 -1.50
CA VAL A 402 -12.13 23.45 -1.00
C VAL A 402 -11.81 24.79 -1.69
N LEU A 403 -10.53 25.06 -1.93
CA LEU A 403 -10.08 26.29 -2.59
C LEU A 403 -10.20 26.25 -4.11
N SER A 404 -10.51 25.08 -4.69
CA SER A 404 -10.40 24.81 -6.12
C SER A 404 -9.08 25.37 -6.66
N LEU A 405 -7.93 24.90 -6.16
CA LEU A 405 -6.62 25.50 -6.51
C LEU A 405 -6.35 25.52 -8.03
N TRP A 406 -6.98 24.62 -8.78
CA TRP A 406 -6.96 24.60 -10.25
C TRP A 406 -7.71 25.78 -10.90
N ALA A 407 -8.67 26.41 -10.21
CA ALA A 407 -9.33 27.62 -10.66
C ALA A 407 -8.38 28.82 -10.48
N MET A 408 -8.06 29.48 -11.60
CA MET A 408 -7.12 30.61 -11.66
C MET A 408 -7.86 31.95 -11.51
N PRO A 409 -7.58 32.74 -10.47
CA PRO A 409 -8.20 34.05 -10.32
C PRO A 409 -7.71 35.02 -11.41
N PRO A 410 -8.61 35.69 -12.17
CA PRO A 410 -8.23 36.54 -13.29
C PRO A 410 -7.45 37.80 -12.88
N ASN A 411 -7.62 38.26 -11.63
CA ASN A 411 -6.99 39.47 -11.08
C ASN A 411 -5.81 39.14 -10.15
N SER A 412 -4.93 38.22 -10.57
CA SER A 412 -3.73 37.84 -9.81
C SER A 412 -2.47 37.94 -10.66
N THR A 413 -1.30 38.04 -10.00
CA THR A 413 0.00 38.02 -10.70
C THR A 413 0.24 36.64 -11.33
N VAL A 414 1.08 36.60 -12.36
CA VAL A 414 1.52 35.35 -12.99
C VAL A 414 2.13 34.41 -11.94
N VAL A 415 2.97 34.96 -11.07
CA VAL A 415 3.61 34.20 -9.98
C VAL A 415 2.55 33.57 -9.06
N HIS A 416 1.52 34.31 -8.66
CA HIS A 416 0.49 33.76 -7.78
C HIS A 416 -0.31 32.64 -8.46
N ARG A 417 -0.62 32.76 -9.75
CA ARG A 417 -1.27 31.69 -10.52
C ARG A 417 -0.38 30.45 -10.60
N GLU A 418 0.91 30.63 -10.87
CA GLU A 418 1.88 29.55 -10.91
C GLU A 418 2.05 28.86 -9.56
N GLU A 419 2.16 29.61 -8.46
CA GLU A 419 2.22 29.02 -7.12
C GLU A 419 0.98 28.16 -6.79
N ARG A 420 -0.21 28.56 -7.25
CA ARG A 420 -1.43 27.72 -7.15
C ARG A 420 -1.32 26.45 -7.99
N ARG A 421 -0.93 26.55 -9.27
CA ARG A 421 -0.73 25.39 -10.17
C ARG A 421 0.29 24.41 -9.62
N ARG A 422 1.44 24.92 -9.18
CA ARG A 422 2.58 24.17 -8.66
C ARG A 422 2.30 23.55 -7.30
N THR A 423 1.56 24.23 -6.43
CA THR A 423 1.05 23.65 -5.18
C THR A 423 0.12 22.47 -5.46
N TRP A 424 -0.83 22.61 -6.39
CA TRP A 424 -1.69 21.50 -6.81
C TRP A 424 -0.87 20.34 -7.40
N LEU A 425 0.09 20.64 -8.26
CA LEU A 425 0.99 19.66 -8.86
C LEU A 425 1.81 18.91 -7.81
N SER A 426 2.31 19.60 -6.79
CA SER A 426 3.07 18.99 -5.69
C SER A 426 2.22 18.01 -4.87
N ILE A 427 0.94 18.32 -4.63
CA ILE A 427 0.01 17.39 -3.98
C ILE A 427 -0.20 16.17 -4.88
N ARG A 428 -0.50 16.40 -6.16
CA ARG A 428 -0.69 15.33 -7.16
C ARG A 428 0.52 14.40 -7.26
N VAL A 429 1.73 14.94 -7.06
CA VAL A 429 2.95 14.12 -7.01
C VAL A 429 3.08 13.38 -5.69
N ALA A 430 2.95 14.06 -4.55
CA ALA A 430 3.15 13.44 -3.24
C ALA A 430 2.11 12.36 -2.87
N ASP A 431 0.91 12.45 -3.44
CA ASP A 431 -0.24 11.65 -3.02
C ASP A 431 -0.09 10.14 -3.29
N PRO A 432 0.25 9.68 -4.51
CA PRO A 432 0.41 8.26 -4.79
C PRO A 432 1.53 7.62 -3.96
N TRP A 433 2.67 8.32 -3.82
CA TRP A 433 3.77 7.86 -2.96
C TRP A 433 3.29 7.66 -1.51
N THR A 434 2.51 8.60 -0.97
CA THR A 434 2.10 8.52 0.44
C THR A 434 1.05 7.45 0.71
N ILE A 435 0.09 7.25 -0.21
CA ILE A 435 -0.91 6.18 -0.11
C ILE A 435 -0.24 4.80 -0.11
N ILE A 436 0.76 4.64 -0.96
CA ILE A 436 1.48 3.39 -1.15
C ILE A 436 2.26 3.00 0.12
N ASP A 437 2.88 3.96 0.83
CA ASP A 437 3.55 3.72 2.11
C ASP A 437 2.64 3.07 3.16
N MET A 438 1.34 3.38 3.15
CA MET A 438 0.39 2.88 4.16
C MET A 438 -0.18 1.50 3.83
N SER A 439 0.18 0.90 2.69
CA SER A 439 -0.43 -0.37 2.23
C SER A 439 -1.98 -0.30 2.11
N VAL A 440 -2.55 0.91 2.05
CA VAL A 440 -3.99 1.17 1.95
C VAL A 440 -4.38 1.17 0.47
N ASN A 441 -5.31 0.29 0.09
CA ASN A 441 -5.96 0.38 -1.21
C ASN A 441 -6.85 1.63 -1.22
N SER A 442 -6.38 2.75 -1.78
CA SER A 442 -7.28 3.85 -2.09
C SER A 442 -8.04 3.52 -3.38
N GLY A 443 -9.29 3.09 -3.23
CA GLY A 443 -10.28 3.09 -4.31
C GLY A 443 -10.77 4.50 -4.68
N ALA A 444 -10.30 5.54 -3.97
CA ALA A 444 -10.56 6.93 -4.30
C ALA A 444 -9.68 7.35 -5.48
N SER A 445 -10.15 7.08 -6.69
CA SER A 445 -9.50 7.59 -7.88
C SER A 445 -9.57 9.13 -7.90
N LEU A 446 -8.44 9.78 -8.18
CA LEU A 446 -8.38 11.16 -8.67
C LEU A 446 -8.96 11.28 -10.11
N ASN A 447 -9.98 10.49 -10.46
CA ASN A 447 -10.58 10.38 -11.80
C ASN A 447 -11.20 11.70 -12.30
N ASN A 448 -11.41 12.69 -11.43
CA ASN A 448 -12.15 13.90 -11.80
C ASN A 448 -11.29 15.14 -12.11
N LEU A 449 -9.96 15.04 -12.14
CA LEU A 449 -9.07 16.17 -12.53
C LEU A 449 -7.90 15.67 -13.40
N ASN A 450 -8.19 15.07 -14.56
CA ASN A 450 -7.21 14.53 -15.51
C ASN A 450 -6.41 15.59 -16.30
N VAL A 451 -6.63 16.89 -16.07
CA VAL A 451 -5.84 17.93 -16.74
C VAL A 451 -4.70 18.34 -15.82
N LEU A 452 -3.49 17.89 -16.14
CA LEU A 452 -2.27 18.41 -15.52
C LEU A 452 -2.17 19.91 -15.81
N PRO A 453 -1.81 20.74 -14.81
CA PRO A 453 -1.67 22.16 -15.05
C PRO A 453 -0.55 22.42 -16.05
N GLU A 454 -0.78 23.35 -16.97
CA GLU A 454 0.26 23.84 -17.86
C GLU A 454 1.27 24.64 -17.03
N VAL A 455 2.50 24.13 -16.91
CA VAL A 455 3.59 24.75 -16.16
C VAL A 455 4.86 24.78 -17.01
N ASP A 456 5.73 25.73 -16.74
CA ASP A 456 7.07 25.77 -17.33
C ASP A 456 8.11 26.08 -16.24
N ASP A 457 9.01 25.14 -16.01
CA ASP A 457 10.02 25.17 -14.95
C ASP A 457 11.12 26.20 -15.20
N VAL A 458 11.43 26.49 -16.47
CA VAL A 458 12.43 27.51 -16.83
C VAL A 458 11.81 28.91 -16.70
N ALA A 459 10.62 29.10 -17.26
CA ALA A 459 9.93 30.39 -17.21
C ALA A 459 9.60 30.79 -15.77
N PHE A 460 9.12 29.84 -14.96
CA PHE A 460 8.78 30.11 -13.56
C PHE A 460 9.95 30.65 -12.74
N HIS A 461 11.17 30.14 -12.98
CA HIS A 461 12.38 30.61 -12.30
C HIS A 461 12.77 32.06 -12.63
N THR A 462 12.28 32.59 -13.76
CA THR A 462 12.70 33.89 -14.30
C THR A 462 11.59 34.92 -14.28
N TYR A 463 10.40 34.58 -13.78
CA TYR A 463 9.28 35.51 -13.75
C TYR A 463 9.54 36.70 -12.83
N ASP A 464 9.15 37.88 -13.32
CA ASP A 464 9.05 39.06 -12.49
C ASP A 464 7.87 38.88 -11.50
N PRO A 465 8.09 39.04 -10.17
CA PRO A 465 7.03 39.00 -9.16
C PRO A 465 5.80 39.89 -9.44
N GLU A 466 5.97 40.97 -10.19
CA GLU A 466 4.93 41.95 -10.49
C GLU A 466 4.26 41.73 -11.85
N LEU A 467 4.69 40.71 -12.61
CA LEU A 467 4.13 40.38 -13.90
C LEU A 467 2.65 39.98 -13.79
N LEU A 468 1.78 40.63 -14.57
CA LEU A 468 0.34 40.35 -14.60
C LEU A 468 -0.09 39.44 -15.77
N ARG A 469 0.64 39.47 -16.89
CA ARG A 469 0.30 38.72 -18.12
C ARG A 469 1.38 37.68 -18.46
N GLU A 470 0.95 36.45 -18.72
CA GLU A 470 1.81 35.35 -19.19
C GLU A 470 2.18 35.56 -20.66
N VAL A 471 3.44 35.25 -21.00
CA VAL A 471 3.85 35.10 -22.40
C VAL A 471 3.64 33.63 -22.77
N PRO A 472 2.80 33.32 -23.79
CA PRO A 472 2.55 31.93 -24.16
C PRO A 472 3.84 31.25 -24.64
N VAL A 473 4.25 30.18 -23.96
CA VAL A 473 5.32 29.29 -24.43
C VAL A 473 4.68 28.20 -25.30
N PRO A 474 5.14 28.00 -26.55
CA PRO A 474 4.65 26.91 -27.40
C PRO A 474 4.80 25.56 -26.70
N SER A 475 3.79 24.68 -26.83
CA SER A 475 3.79 23.37 -26.19
C SER A 475 5.01 22.52 -26.55
N SER A 476 5.53 22.64 -27.78
CA SER A 476 6.74 21.94 -28.25
C SER A 476 8.05 22.40 -27.59
N SER A 477 8.03 23.54 -26.91
CA SER A 477 9.21 24.17 -26.29
C SER A 477 9.07 24.31 -24.78
N ARG A 478 7.98 23.79 -24.21
CA ARG A 478 7.68 23.87 -22.77
C ARG A 478 8.58 22.92 -21.98
N CYS A 479 9.14 23.41 -20.88
CA CYS A 479 9.93 22.62 -19.95
C CYS A 479 9.08 22.26 -18.73
N ASP A 480 8.30 21.19 -18.80
CA ASP A 480 7.29 20.83 -17.80
C ASP A 480 7.66 19.57 -16.98
N MET A 481 8.90 19.48 -16.49
CA MET A 481 9.46 18.27 -15.84
C MET A 481 8.59 17.77 -14.68
N TRP A 482 8.05 18.66 -13.85
CA TRP A 482 7.15 18.27 -12.76
C TRP A 482 5.80 17.72 -13.27
N ALA A 483 5.28 18.27 -14.37
CA ALA A 483 4.06 17.75 -14.99
C ALA A 483 4.31 16.38 -15.64
N GLN A 484 5.46 16.22 -16.32
CA GLN A 484 5.88 14.93 -16.87
C GLN A 484 6.02 13.88 -15.76
N MET A 485 6.64 14.24 -14.63
CA MET A 485 6.75 13.35 -13.48
C MET A 485 5.36 12.98 -12.93
N ALA A 486 4.45 13.94 -12.78
CA ALA A 486 3.08 13.65 -12.37
C ALA A 486 2.34 12.70 -13.34
N GLY A 487 2.62 12.81 -14.66
CA GLY A 487 2.07 11.94 -15.70
C GLY A 487 2.49 10.47 -15.57
N THR A 488 3.61 10.18 -14.92
CA THR A 488 4.09 8.80 -14.71
C THR A 488 3.47 8.10 -13.51
N LEU A 489 2.77 8.82 -12.63
CA LEU A 489 2.32 8.28 -11.34
C LEU A 489 1.13 7.33 -11.44
N ASP A 490 0.31 7.41 -12.50
CA ASP A 490 -0.70 6.39 -12.79
C ASP A 490 -0.03 5.04 -13.05
N ILE A 491 1.04 5.05 -13.86
CA ILE A 491 1.83 3.85 -14.17
C ILE A 491 2.45 3.30 -12.88
N TYR A 492 3.07 4.16 -12.06
CA TYR A 492 3.61 3.76 -10.76
C TYR A 492 2.54 3.13 -9.85
N THR A 493 1.37 3.74 -9.74
CA THR A 493 0.26 3.21 -8.92
C THR A 493 -0.14 1.81 -9.39
N ARG A 494 -0.24 1.60 -10.71
CA ARG A 494 -0.57 0.30 -11.30
C ARG A 494 0.52 -0.74 -11.06
N ILE A 495 1.80 -0.37 -11.15
CA ILE A 495 2.94 -1.23 -10.79
C ILE A 495 2.85 -1.65 -9.32
N SER A 496 2.64 -0.70 -8.40
CA SER A 496 2.55 -0.95 -6.96
C SER A 496 1.37 -1.84 -6.59
N VAL A 497 0.20 -1.65 -7.23
CA VAL A 497 -0.96 -2.55 -7.07
C VAL A 497 -0.63 -3.95 -7.57
N LEU A 498 0.03 -4.07 -8.73
CA LEU A 498 0.40 -5.36 -9.30
C LEU A 498 1.38 -6.13 -8.40
N LEU A 499 2.41 -5.45 -7.88
CA LEU A 499 3.37 -6.03 -6.93
C LEU A 499 2.71 -6.42 -5.60
N THR A 500 1.78 -5.61 -5.10
CA THR A 500 1.02 -5.91 -3.88
C THR A 500 0.12 -7.14 -4.06
N ARG A 501 -0.50 -7.30 -5.24
CA ARG A 501 -1.30 -8.50 -5.57
C ARG A 501 -0.42 -9.75 -5.64
N LEU A 502 0.77 -9.64 -6.24
CA LEU A 502 1.73 -10.74 -6.31
C LEU A 502 2.17 -11.17 -4.90
N SER A 503 2.56 -10.21 -4.05
CA SER A 503 3.09 -10.47 -2.72
C SER A 503 2.07 -11.00 -1.71
N ARG A 504 0.78 -10.69 -1.93
CA ARG A 504 -0.34 -11.25 -1.16
C ARG A 504 -0.80 -12.61 -1.69
N GLY A 505 -0.14 -13.15 -2.73
CA GLY A 505 -0.54 -14.41 -3.37
C GLY A 505 -1.88 -14.34 -4.12
N VAL A 506 -2.38 -13.13 -4.40
CA VAL A 506 -3.66 -12.91 -5.10
C VAL A 506 -3.53 -13.29 -6.59
N ILE A 507 -2.34 -13.11 -7.16
CA ILE A 507 -2.00 -13.52 -8.53
C ILE A 507 -0.76 -14.41 -8.53
N THR A 508 -0.68 -15.31 -9.51
CA THR A 508 0.54 -16.09 -9.74
C THR A 508 1.61 -15.24 -10.42
N PHE A 509 2.87 -15.69 -10.36
CA PHE A 509 3.96 -15.05 -11.09
C PHE A 509 3.73 -15.05 -12.61
N ASP A 510 3.11 -16.09 -13.17
CA ASP A 510 2.75 -16.12 -14.60
C ASP A 510 1.70 -15.06 -14.95
N ALA A 511 0.70 -14.85 -14.07
CA ALA A 511 -0.28 -13.79 -14.24
C ALA A 511 0.36 -12.40 -14.10
N TYR A 512 1.33 -12.24 -13.20
CA TYR A 512 2.15 -11.04 -13.10
C TYR A 512 2.90 -10.77 -14.42
N LEU A 513 3.62 -11.76 -14.94
CA LEU A 513 4.37 -11.64 -16.19
C LEU A 513 3.47 -11.32 -17.39
N SER A 514 2.20 -11.73 -17.38
CA SER A 514 1.25 -11.38 -18.45
C SER A 514 0.88 -9.89 -18.50
N GLU A 515 0.98 -9.17 -17.37
CA GLU A 515 0.65 -7.74 -17.25
C GLU A 515 1.90 -6.84 -17.46
N VAL A 516 3.10 -7.38 -17.19
CA VAL A 516 4.39 -6.66 -17.30
C VAL A 516 4.60 -5.98 -18.66
N PRO A 517 4.37 -6.63 -19.83
CA PRO A 517 4.58 -6.00 -21.14
C PRO A 517 3.75 -4.73 -21.34
N LEU A 518 2.53 -4.68 -20.80
CA LEU A 518 1.65 -3.54 -20.95
C LEU A 518 2.13 -2.34 -20.12
N LEU A 519 2.55 -2.58 -18.87
CA LEU A 519 3.11 -1.52 -18.01
C LEU A 519 4.48 -1.04 -18.52
N LYS A 520 5.30 -1.96 -19.04
CA LYS A 520 6.55 -1.63 -19.74
C LYS A 520 6.29 -0.72 -20.93
N GLU A 521 5.30 -1.04 -21.77
CA GLU A 521 4.97 -0.22 -22.94
C GLU A 521 4.42 1.16 -22.55
N CYS A 522 3.70 1.27 -21.43
CA CYS A 522 3.30 2.57 -20.89
C CYS A 522 4.51 3.43 -20.50
N LEU A 523 5.51 2.84 -19.81
CA LEU A 523 6.76 3.53 -19.43
C LEU A 523 7.58 3.93 -20.66
N ASP A 524 7.82 3.00 -21.59
CA ASP A 524 8.60 3.24 -22.80
C ASP A 524 7.87 4.20 -23.76
N GLY A 525 6.53 4.16 -23.78
CA GLY A 525 5.67 5.12 -24.48
C GLY A 525 5.82 6.54 -23.95
N TRP A 526 5.84 6.71 -22.62
CA TRP A 526 6.10 8.02 -22.00
C TRP A 526 7.47 8.57 -22.41
N VAL A 527 8.55 7.78 -22.34
CA VAL A 527 9.90 8.23 -22.76
C VAL A 527 9.92 8.66 -24.23
N ARG A 528 9.25 7.93 -25.12
CA ARG A 528 9.18 8.28 -26.55
C ARG A 528 8.33 9.52 -26.82
N ALA A 529 7.37 9.83 -25.94
CA ALA A 529 6.51 11.00 -26.05
C ALA A 529 7.13 12.27 -25.45
N LEU A 530 8.25 12.16 -24.71
CA LEU A 530 8.93 13.31 -24.15
C LEU A 530 9.38 14.29 -25.25
N PRO A 531 9.26 15.61 -25.02
CA PRO A 531 9.89 16.61 -25.88
C PRO A 531 11.39 16.33 -26.03
N PRO A 532 12.00 16.60 -27.21
CA PRO A 532 13.45 16.38 -27.41
C PRO A 532 14.33 17.13 -26.39
N THR A 533 13.87 18.26 -25.88
CA THR A 533 14.52 19.03 -24.82
C THR A 533 14.54 18.32 -23.47
N LEU A 534 13.57 17.45 -23.20
CA LEU A 534 13.43 16.67 -21.96
C LEU A 534 13.92 15.22 -22.10
N ALA A 535 14.43 14.82 -23.27
CA ALA A 535 15.01 13.50 -23.45
C ALA A 535 16.33 13.37 -22.65
N TYR A 536 16.58 12.21 -22.05
CA TYR A 536 17.82 11.99 -21.31
C TYR A 536 19.03 12.00 -22.25
N SER A 537 19.90 13.00 -22.11
CA SER A 537 21.17 13.10 -22.83
C SER A 537 22.16 13.94 -22.03
N SER A 538 23.46 13.74 -22.26
CA SER A 538 24.50 14.56 -21.63
C SER A 538 24.38 16.04 -21.98
N ALA A 539 23.92 16.36 -23.20
CA ALA A 539 23.69 17.73 -23.65
C ALA A 539 22.54 18.40 -22.88
N ASN A 540 21.38 17.72 -22.76
CA ASN A 540 20.24 18.25 -22.03
C ASN A 540 20.53 18.36 -20.52
N LEU A 541 21.24 17.38 -19.96
CA LEU A 541 21.66 17.43 -18.57
C LEU A 541 22.57 18.64 -18.29
N ALA A 542 23.59 18.88 -19.12
CA ALA A 542 24.46 20.05 -19.00
C ALA A 542 23.68 21.36 -19.17
N PHE A 543 22.70 21.40 -20.08
CA PHE A 543 21.83 22.55 -20.29
C PHE A 543 21.00 22.89 -19.04
N PHE A 544 20.33 21.91 -18.44
CA PHE A 544 19.52 22.14 -17.24
C PHE A 544 20.38 22.38 -16.00
N ALA A 545 21.52 21.70 -15.86
CA ALA A 545 22.48 21.96 -14.78
C ALA A 545 22.94 23.43 -14.79
N LYS A 546 23.27 23.98 -15.97
CA LYS A 546 23.64 25.40 -16.12
C LYS A 546 22.51 26.37 -15.71
N GLN A 547 21.25 25.93 -15.78
CA GLN A 547 20.09 26.73 -15.38
C GLN A 547 19.64 26.49 -13.93
N GLY A 548 20.38 25.72 -13.14
CA GLY A 548 20.00 25.36 -11.77
C GLY A 548 18.85 24.34 -11.68
N LEU A 549 18.47 23.74 -12.82
CA LEU A 549 17.38 22.79 -12.97
C LEU A 549 17.84 21.34 -13.17
N GLY A 550 19.15 21.08 -13.04
CA GLY A 550 19.74 19.74 -13.19
C GLY A 550 19.08 18.72 -12.25
N ARG A 551 18.75 19.12 -11.03
CA ARG A 551 18.05 18.28 -10.04
C ARG A 551 16.68 17.83 -10.51
N ASN A 552 15.86 18.74 -11.03
CA ASN A 552 14.53 18.43 -11.55
C ASN A 552 14.62 17.44 -12.72
N PHE A 553 15.58 17.67 -13.61
CA PHE A 553 15.81 16.82 -14.77
C PHE A 553 16.22 15.40 -14.36
N LEU A 554 17.18 15.28 -13.44
CA LEU A 554 17.62 13.99 -12.91
C LEU A 554 16.52 13.28 -12.11
N ALA A 555 15.75 14.02 -11.30
CA ALA A 555 14.62 13.50 -10.54
C ALA A 555 13.54 12.87 -11.44
N MET A 556 13.23 13.49 -12.57
CA MET A 556 12.28 12.96 -13.55
C MET A 556 12.77 11.64 -14.15
N HIS A 557 14.05 11.56 -14.54
CA HIS A 557 14.62 10.37 -15.16
C HIS A 557 14.89 9.22 -14.17
N ILE A 558 15.31 9.54 -12.95
CA ILE A 558 15.51 8.52 -11.90
C ILE A 558 14.17 7.89 -11.51
N ALA A 559 13.06 8.64 -11.49
CA ALA A 559 11.72 8.11 -11.24
C ALA A 559 11.31 7.07 -12.30
N TYR A 560 11.53 7.36 -13.59
CA TYR A 560 11.29 6.40 -14.67
C TYR A 560 12.06 5.09 -14.47
N HIS A 561 13.37 5.18 -14.21
CA HIS A 561 14.18 3.98 -13.98
C HIS A 561 13.78 3.26 -12.69
N HIS A 562 13.34 3.98 -11.66
CA HIS A 562 12.84 3.39 -10.42
C HIS A 562 11.54 2.61 -10.62
N PHE A 563 10.56 3.16 -11.35
CA PHE A 563 9.34 2.41 -11.65
C PHE A 563 9.62 1.17 -12.48
N ARG A 564 10.55 1.29 -13.43
CA ARG A 564 10.99 0.18 -14.26
C ARG A 564 11.72 -0.90 -13.44
N GLN A 565 12.65 -0.52 -12.56
CA GLN A 565 13.33 -1.50 -11.70
C GLN A 565 12.33 -2.23 -10.80
N MET A 566 11.33 -1.53 -10.25
CA MET A 566 10.27 -2.14 -9.45
C MET A 566 9.43 -3.14 -10.24
N LEU A 567 9.04 -2.80 -11.47
CA LEU A 567 8.28 -3.68 -12.35
C LEU A 567 9.02 -4.99 -12.67
N PHE A 568 10.35 -4.96 -12.78
CA PHE A 568 11.15 -6.14 -13.08
C PHE A 568 11.79 -6.79 -11.85
N PHE A 569 11.68 -6.17 -10.67
CA PHE A 569 12.29 -6.67 -9.43
C PHE A 569 11.88 -8.12 -9.11
N PRO A 570 10.61 -8.55 -9.27
CA PRO A 570 10.22 -9.93 -9.02
C PRO A 570 10.91 -10.97 -9.91
N SER A 571 11.45 -10.57 -11.07
CA SER A 571 12.21 -11.48 -11.93
C SER A 571 13.56 -11.89 -11.35
N LEU A 572 14.08 -11.17 -10.35
CA LEU A 572 15.31 -11.49 -9.64
C LEU A 572 15.18 -12.72 -8.71
N ASP A 573 13.97 -13.22 -8.50
CA ASP A 573 13.72 -14.42 -7.70
C ASP A 573 14.32 -15.66 -8.38
N ALA A 574 15.27 -16.31 -7.70
CA ALA A 574 16.01 -17.49 -8.16
C ALA A 574 15.12 -18.71 -8.46
N ARG A 575 13.85 -18.70 -8.04
CA ARG A 575 12.89 -19.80 -8.25
C ARG A 575 12.24 -19.84 -9.63
N THR A 576 12.46 -18.85 -10.50
CA THR A 576 11.76 -18.73 -11.79
C THR A 576 12.15 -19.78 -12.86
N GLY A 577 12.87 -20.85 -12.48
CA GLY A 577 13.40 -21.92 -13.34
C GLY A 577 12.41 -22.67 -14.25
N ARG A 578 11.10 -22.36 -14.22
CA ARG A 578 10.10 -22.89 -15.17
C ARG A 578 9.95 -22.04 -16.45
N ASN A 579 10.36 -20.77 -16.44
CA ASN A 579 10.28 -19.84 -17.59
C ASN A 579 11.63 -19.11 -17.81
N ALA A 580 12.72 -19.86 -17.97
CA ALA A 580 14.10 -19.34 -18.00
C ALA A 580 14.31 -18.16 -18.97
N ALA A 581 13.69 -18.18 -20.16
CA ALA A 581 13.86 -17.12 -21.16
C ALA A 581 13.17 -15.79 -20.78
N SER A 582 11.93 -15.85 -20.27
CA SER A 582 11.19 -14.63 -19.85
C SER A 582 11.74 -14.06 -18.54
N ALA A 583 12.27 -14.90 -17.66
CA ALA A 583 12.95 -14.47 -16.44
C ALA A 583 14.30 -13.80 -16.76
N ALA A 584 15.07 -14.32 -17.72
CA ALA A 584 16.34 -13.74 -18.14
C ALA A 584 16.18 -12.31 -18.71
N ASP A 585 15.19 -12.07 -19.56
CA ASP A 585 14.89 -10.70 -20.02
C ASP A 585 14.50 -9.80 -18.84
N GLY A 586 13.61 -10.25 -17.95
CA GLY A 586 13.23 -9.48 -16.76
C GLY A 586 14.42 -9.10 -15.87
N ILE A 587 15.34 -10.04 -15.61
CA ILE A 587 16.59 -9.77 -14.85
C ILE A 587 17.43 -8.71 -15.56
N ALA A 588 17.65 -8.85 -16.86
CA ALA A 588 18.40 -7.89 -17.65
C ALA A 588 17.75 -6.49 -17.62
N GLN A 589 16.42 -6.41 -17.75
CA GLN A 589 15.69 -5.13 -17.66
C GLN A 589 15.79 -4.49 -16.26
N CYS A 590 15.74 -5.30 -15.20
CA CYS A 590 15.90 -4.82 -13.83
C CYS A 590 17.31 -4.27 -13.60
N ARG A 591 18.35 -5.04 -13.95
CA ARG A 591 19.76 -4.63 -13.85
C ARG A 591 20.08 -3.39 -14.67
N LYS A 592 19.58 -3.32 -15.90
CA LYS A 592 19.72 -2.11 -16.74
C LYS A 592 19.16 -0.87 -16.07
N SER A 593 18.02 -1.00 -15.38
CA SER A 593 17.38 0.12 -14.69
C SER A 593 18.15 0.51 -13.41
N ALA A 594 18.64 -0.46 -12.64
CA ALA A 594 19.52 -0.23 -11.50
C ALA A 594 20.83 0.47 -11.90
N ASN A 595 21.46 0.05 -13.01
CA ASN A 595 22.65 0.69 -13.58
C ASN A 595 22.40 2.15 -13.91
N ALA A 596 21.33 2.46 -14.64
CA ALA A 596 21.00 3.84 -14.96
C ALA A 596 20.76 4.70 -13.71
N ILE A 597 20.14 4.15 -12.66
CA ILE A 597 19.97 4.83 -11.38
C ILE A 597 21.31 5.13 -10.74
N SER A 598 22.20 4.15 -10.63
CA SER A 598 23.51 4.33 -10.00
C SER A 598 24.45 5.24 -10.80
N GLU A 599 24.36 5.24 -12.13
CA GLU A 599 25.04 6.22 -12.99
C GLU A 599 24.54 7.65 -12.73
N ILE A 600 23.22 7.83 -12.57
CA ILE A 600 22.64 9.13 -12.19
C ILE A 600 23.10 9.55 -10.79
N ILE A 601 23.13 8.62 -9.82
CA ILE A 601 23.64 8.87 -8.46
C ILE A 601 25.11 9.28 -8.48
N ASP A 602 25.95 8.53 -9.21
CA ASP A 602 27.37 8.85 -9.37
C ASP A 602 27.57 10.23 -10.00
N TYR A 603 26.75 10.57 -11.00
CA TYR A 603 26.80 11.89 -11.63
C TYR A 603 26.46 13.01 -10.62
N PHE A 604 25.30 12.94 -9.96
CA PHE A 604 24.86 14.06 -9.12
C PHE A 604 25.65 14.20 -7.81
N THR A 605 26.34 13.16 -7.37
CA THR A 605 27.23 13.23 -6.21
C THR A 605 28.54 13.94 -6.53
N LYS A 606 28.96 13.94 -7.81
CA LYS A 606 30.19 14.58 -8.30
C LYS A 606 29.97 15.97 -8.89
N VAL A 607 28.79 16.26 -9.41
CA VAL A 607 28.47 17.55 -10.05
C VAL A 607 27.79 18.48 -9.06
N GLU A 608 28.31 19.70 -8.94
CA GLU A 608 27.73 20.75 -8.10
C GLU A 608 26.30 21.11 -8.56
N ASP A 609 25.45 21.52 -7.62
CA ASP A 609 24.05 21.93 -7.81
C ASP A 609 23.11 20.87 -8.43
N CYS A 610 23.57 19.63 -8.54
CA CYS A 610 22.77 18.48 -8.99
C CYS A 610 22.34 17.56 -7.84
N GLN A 611 22.76 17.81 -6.60
CA GLN A 611 22.55 16.87 -5.49
C GLN A 611 21.07 16.65 -5.17
N LEU A 612 20.69 15.38 -5.10
CA LEU A 612 19.35 14.93 -4.72
C LEU A 612 19.35 14.41 -3.27
N ASP A 613 19.68 15.26 -2.29
CA ASP A 613 19.85 14.86 -0.88
C ASP A 613 18.51 14.72 -0.13
N TYR A 614 17.58 13.95 -0.68
CA TYR A 614 16.24 13.74 -0.14
C TYR A 614 15.94 12.25 0.07
N PHE A 615 15.23 11.92 1.15
CA PHE A 615 15.09 10.54 1.64
C PHE A 615 14.49 9.57 0.61
N LEU A 616 13.63 10.06 -0.30
CA LEU A 616 13.05 9.24 -1.37
C LEU A 616 14.14 8.63 -2.26
N TYR A 617 15.15 9.40 -2.63
CA TYR A 617 16.25 8.91 -3.48
C TYR A 617 17.19 7.97 -2.71
N GLY A 618 17.25 8.10 -1.38
CA GLY A 618 17.84 7.08 -0.51
C GLY A 618 17.14 5.72 -0.66
N HIS A 619 15.80 5.70 -0.66
CA HIS A 619 15.03 4.48 -0.94
C HIS A 619 15.30 3.91 -2.34
N VAL A 620 15.33 4.79 -3.35
CA VAL A 620 15.65 4.39 -4.74
C VAL A 620 17.02 3.68 -4.80
N ALA A 621 18.03 4.26 -4.17
CA ALA A 621 19.39 3.68 -4.09
C ALA A 621 19.42 2.35 -3.31
N ILE A 622 18.63 2.21 -2.24
CA ILE A 622 18.49 0.97 -1.46
C ILE A 622 17.94 -0.16 -2.34
N VAL A 623 16.87 0.10 -3.10
CA VAL A 623 16.29 -0.91 -4.01
C VAL A 623 17.28 -1.30 -5.10
N SER A 624 18.01 -0.34 -5.70
CA SER A 624 19.05 -0.65 -6.70
C SER A 624 20.21 -1.45 -6.10
N SER A 625 20.61 -1.15 -4.86
CA SER A 625 21.63 -1.92 -4.14
C SER A 625 21.21 -3.38 -3.90
N CYS A 626 19.93 -3.65 -3.64
CA CYS A 626 19.41 -5.03 -3.58
C CYS A 626 19.61 -5.80 -4.88
N VAL A 627 19.45 -5.13 -6.04
CA VAL A 627 19.70 -5.73 -7.36
C VAL A 627 21.18 -6.12 -7.51
N TYR A 628 22.09 -5.27 -7.05
CA TYR A 628 23.53 -5.55 -7.12
C TYR A 628 23.99 -6.63 -6.16
N MET A 629 23.47 -6.62 -4.92
CA MET A 629 23.75 -7.70 -3.96
C MET A 629 23.29 -9.04 -4.53
N GLN A 630 22.12 -9.08 -5.18
CA GLN A 630 21.67 -10.29 -5.88
C GLN A 630 22.60 -10.69 -7.03
N ALA A 631 23.04 -9.73 -7.85
CA ALA A 631 23.96 -9.99 -8.96
C ALA A 631 25.30 -10.56 -8.47
N LEU A 632 25.85 -10.04 -7.37
CA LEU A 632 27.10 -10.55 -6.78
C LEU A 632 26.98 -11.97 -6.26
N MET A 633 25.81 -12.33 -5.73
CA MET A 633 25.56 -13.66 -5.18
C MET A 633 25.27 -14.71 -6.25
N LEU A 634 24.68 -14.32 -7.39
CA LEU A 634 24.18 -15.27 -8.40
C LEU A 634 24.87 -15.24 -9.76
N SER A 635 25.46 -14.12 -10.15
CA SER A 635 26.07 -14.02 -11.47
C SER A 635 27.45 -14.67 -11.49
N GLU A 636 27.72 -15.42 -12.54
CA GLU A 636 29.05 -15.94 -12.87
C GLU A 636 29.77 -15.03 -13.89
N GLU A 637 29.09 -14.02 -14.42
CA GLU A 637 29.65 -13.15 -15.46
C GLU A 637 30.50 -12.03 -14.85
N LEU A 638 31.80 -12.02 -15.18
CA LEU A 638 32.77 -11.04 -14.66
C LEU A 638 32.36 -9.57 -14.93
N SER A 639 31.73 -9.30 -16.09
CA SER A 639 31.27 -7.96 -16.47
C SER A 639 30.15 -7.46 -15.54
N GLU A 640 29.21 -8.34 -15.20
CA GLU A 640 28.10 -8.06 -14.29
C GLU A 640 28.58 -7.88 -12.86
N LEU A 641 29.52 -8.72 -12.41
CA LEU A 641 30.14 -8.61 -11.09
C LEU A 641 30.89 -7.28 -10.91
N ALA A 642 31.66 -6.85 -11.91
CA ALA A 642 32.37 -5.57 -11.89
C ALA A 642 31.37 -4.39 -11.83
N THR A 643 30.32 -4.44 -12.66
CA THR A 643 29.26 -3.43 -12.67
C THR A 643 28.54 -3.37 -11.32
N ALA A 644 28.23 -4.52 -10.72
CA ALA A 644 27.56 -4.60 -9.43
C ALA A 644 28.41 -4.04 -8.28
N ARG A 645 29.72 -4.29 -8.28
CA ARG A 645 30.65 -3.68 -7.32
C ARG A 645 30.65 -2.16 -7.43
N GLN A 646 30.81 -1.63 -8.63
CA GLN A 646 30.83 -0.18 -8.86
C GLN A 646 29.49 0.49 -8.49
N GLY A 647 28.38 -0.15 -8.83
CA GLY A 647 27.04 0.31 -8.47
C GLY A 647 26.84 0.35 -6.95
N LEU A 648 27.30 -0.67 -6.21
CA LEU A 648 27.24 -0.68 -4.75
C LEU A 648 28.12 0.39 -4.11
N VAL A 649 29.34 0.62 -4.61
CA VAL A 649 30.18 1.73 -4.14
C VAL A 649 29.40 3.04 -4.24
N SER A 650 28.91 3.35 -5.43
CA SER A 650 28.21 4.60 -5.73
C SER A 650 26.97 4.79 -4.83
N ASN A 651 26.17 3.73 -4.67
CA ASN A 651 24.96 3.79 -3.85
C ASN A 651 25.27 3.89 -2.35
N PHE A 652 26.22 3.12 -1.84
CA PHE A 652 26.51 3.08 -0.40
C PHE A 652 27.20 4.35 0.08
N GLU A 653 28.09 4.94 -0.72
CA GLU A 653 28.67 6.26 -0.44
C GLU A 653 27.59 7.34 -0.33
N TYR A 654 26.65 7.34 -1.29
CA TYR A 654 25.51 8.25 -1.25
C TYR A 654 24.63 8.02 -0.01
N LEU A 655 24.30 6.76 0.30
CA LEU A 655 23.51 6.39 1.48
C LEU A 655 24.18 6.76 2.81
N MET A 656 25.51 6.66 2.90
CA MET A 656 26.26 7.12 4.07
C MET A 656 26.12 8.63 4.30
N GLY A 657 26.10 9.41 3.22
CA GLY A 657 25.81 10.84 3.28
C GLY A 657 24.40 11.10 3.82
N LEU A 658 23.40 10.38 3.32
CA LEU A 658 21.99 10.63 3.65
C LEU A 658 21.57 10.10 5.04
N LYS A 659 22.16 8.98 5.51
CA LYS A 659 21.73 8.32 6.76
C LYS A 659 21.85 9.21 8.00
N THR A 660 22.79 10.16 7.96
CA THR A 660 23.05 11.13 9.04
C THR A 660 22.05 12.28 9.10
N HIS A 661 21.33 12.52 8.00
CA HIS A 661 20.38 13.62 7.87
C HIS A 661 18.93 13.13 7.98
N TRP A 662 18.63 11.94 7.46
CA TRP A 662 17.28 11.43 7.31
C TRP A 662 17.06 10.13 8.09
N PRO A 663 16.35 10.17 9.24
CA PRO A 663 16.03 8.96 9.99
C PRO A 663 15.31 7.89 9.16
N ALA A 664 14.45 8.27 8.22
CA ALA A 664 13.81 7.33 7.29
C ALA A 664 14.83 6.52 6.48
N VAL A 665 15.91 7.15 5.99
CA VAL A 665 16.96 6.46 5.23
C VAL A 665 17.73 5.49 6.13
N ARG A 666 18.10 5.92 7.34
CA ARG A 666 18.76 5.04 8.32
C ARG A 666 17.92 3.81 8.64
N GLN A 667 16.60 3.97 8.80
CA GLN A 667 15.67 2.87 9.02
C GLN A 667 15.49 1.96 7.79
N SER A 668 15.64 2.49 6.57
CA SER A 668 15.62 1.67 5.36
C SER A 668 16.93 0.92 5.15
N ILE A 669 18.08 1.49 5.54
CA ILE A 669 19.39 0.80 5.51
C ILE A 669 19.39 -0.41 6.44
N THR A 670 18.81 -0.32 7.64
CA THR A 670 18.74 -1.49 8.55
C THR A 670 18.02 -2.68 7.93
N ARG A 671 17.08 -2.44 7.00
CA ARG A 671 16.34 -3.49 6.28
C ARG A 671 17.17 -4.18 5.20
N LEU A 672 18.27 -3.58 4.72
CA LEU A 672 19.16 -4.24 3.76
C LEU A 672 19.75 -5.54 4.35
N ARG A 673 20.00 -5.57 5.66
CA ARG A 673 20.46 -6.77 6.35
C ARG A 673 19.37 -7.85 6.37
N ASP A 674 18.13 -7.47 6.67
CA ASP A 674 16.98 -8.39 6.62
C ASP A 674 16.76 -8.95 5.20
N PHE A 675 16.94 -8.12 4.16
CA PHE A 675 16.91 -8.53 2.77
C PHE A 675 18.03 -9.54 2.44
N GLN A 676 19.26 -9.25 2.86
CA GLN A 676 20.41 -10.12 2.60
C GLN A 676 20.25 -11.50 3.28
N THR A 677 19.89 -11.51 4.56
CA THR A 677 19.64 -12.76 5.32
C THR A 677 18.53 -13.57 4.66
N THR A 678 17.46 -12.90 4.22
CA THR A 678 16.37 -13.56 3.48
C THR A 678 16.86 -14.21 2.18
N TYR A 679 17.74 -13.54 1.44
CA TYR A 679 18.25 -14.06 0.19
C TYR A 679 19.13 -15.30 0.38
N GLN A 680 19.99 -15.29 1.41
CA GLN A 680 20.82 -16.43 1.81
C GLN A 680 19.97 -17.63 2.26
N ASP A 681 18.92 -17.40 3.05
CA ASP A 681 17.99 -18.45 3.48
C ASP A 681 17.20 -19.02 2.28
N THR A 682 16.85 -18.17 1.31
CA THR A 682 16.07 -18.56 0.13
C THR A 682 16.86 -19.41 -0.86
N MET A 683 18.18 -19.18 -0.98
CA MET A 683 19.10 -20.07 -1.69
C MET A 683 19.10 -21.49 -1.10
N SER A 684 18.80 -21.60 0.19
CA SER A 684 18.77 -22.87 0.93
C SER A 684 17.37 -23.52 0.99
N ASN A 685 16.29 -22.73 0.85
CA ASN A 685 14.91 -23.23 0.89
C ASN A 685 13.95 -22.36 0.02
N PRO A 686 13.32 -22.94 -1.02
CA PRO A 686 12.56 -22.17 -2.02
C PRO A 686 11.17 -21.75 -1.51
N PHE A 687 11.12 -20.70 -0.69
CA PHE A 687 9.88 -20.17 -0.13
C PHE A 687 9.47 -18.80 -0.73
N ILE A 688 8.28 -18.76 -1.36
CA ILE A 688 7.52 -17.66 -2.03
C ILE A 688 8.01 -16.22 -1.72
N PRO A 689 8.06 -15.28 -2.71
CA PRO A 689 8.42 -13.90 -2.44
C PRO A 689 7.49 -13.37 -1.36
N ASP A 690 8.03 -13.19 -0.18
CA ASP A 690 7.20 -12.96 0.97
C ASP A 690 6.58 -11.56 0.89
N HIS A 691 5.43 -11.42 1.52
CA HIS A 691 4.74 -10.14 1.64
C HIS A 691 5.65 -9.01 2.18
N TRP A 692 6.76 -9.35 2.85
CA TRP A 692 7.75 -8.41 3.34
C TRP A 692 8.59 -7.81 2.21
N LEU A 693 9.10 -8.61 1.26
CA LEU A 693 9.96 -8.12 0.18
C LEU A 693 9.26 -7.13 -0.74
N ALA A 694 8.00 -7.38 -1.10
CA ALA A 694 7.25 -6.43 -1.93
C ALA A 694 6.96 -5.13 -1.18
N ARG A 695 6.62 -5.21 0.11
CA ARG A 695 6.46 -4.01 0.93
C ARG A 695 7.78 -3.26 1.08
N PHE A 696 8.90 -3.96 1.21
CA PHE A 696 10.23 -3.37 1.27
C PHE A 696 10.59 -2.62 -0.02
N VAL A 697 10.23 -3.14 -1.20
CA VAL A 697 10.49 -2.46 -2.47
C VAL A 697 9.57 -1.24 -2.68
N ILE A 698 8.34 -1.33 -2.18
CA ILE A 698 7.26 -0.38 -2.49
C ILE A 698 7.13 0.75 -1.44
N GLU A 699 7.31 0.45 -0.15
CA GLU A 699 7.10 1.38 0.97
C GLU A 699 8.42 2.10 1.33
N HIS A 700 8.53 3.40 1.00
CA HIS A 700 9.74 4.21 1.16
C HIS A 700 9.81 5.01 2.47
N THR A 701 8.69 5.21 3.19
CA THR A 701 8.70 5.83 4.55
C THR A 701 8.16 4.94 5.67
N ALA A 702 7.49 3.84 5.36
CA ALA A 702 6.81 3.03 6.39
C ALA A 702 7.78 2.22 7.24
N ILE A 703 7.58 2.17 8.56
CA ILE A 703 8.33 1.28 9.47
C ILE A 703 7.81 -0.16 9.30
N LEU A 704 8.59 -1.00 8.64
CA LEU A 704 8.31 -2.43 8.55
C LEU A 704 8.75 -3.14 9.83
N ALA A 705 7.88 -3.95 10.42
CA ALA A 705 8.25 -4.83 11.52
C ALA A 705 9.26 -5.90 11.07
N GLU A 706 10.11 -6.35 12.00
CA GLU A 706 11.04 -7.46 11.78
C GLU A 706 10.29 -8.68 11.23
N ARG A 707 10.89 -9.31 10.21
CA ARG A 707 10.37 -10.53 9.58
C ARG A 707 10.34 -11.65 10.62
N GLN A 708 9.16 -12.18 10.95
CA GLN A 708 9.11 -13.33 11.86
C GLN A 708 9.43 -14.62 11.12
N THR A 709 10.56 -15.21 11.50
CA THR A 709 10.95 -16.56 11.10
C THR A 709 10.05 -17.57 11.82
N PRO A 710 9.56 -18.60 11.12
CA PRO A 710 8.80 -19.65 11.78
C PRO A 710 9.70 -20.48 12.69
N GLY A 711 9.45 -20.40 14.00
CA GLY A 711 10.14 -21.23 14.98
C GLY A 711 9.86 -22.74 14.78
N PRO A 712 10.76 -23.63 15.24
CA PRO A 712 10.54 -25.07 15.17
C PRO A 712 9.33 -25.46 16.00
N GLN A 713 8.41 -26.25 15.42
CA GLN A 713 7.23 -26.72 16.14
C GLN A 713 7.63 -27.57 17.35
N PRO A 714 7.13 -27.29 18.57
CA PRO A 714 7.34 -28.16 19.70
C PRO A 714 6.60 -29.49 19.49
N SER A 715 7.35 -30.58 19.59
CA SER A 715 6.87 -31.95 19.56
C SER A 715 5.82 -32.19 20.65
N SER A 716 4.71 -32.80 20.23
CA SER A 716 3.71 -33.54 21.03
C SER A 716 3.80 -33.39 22.55
N LEU A 717 2.88 -32.61 23.12
CA LEU A 717 2.56 -32.68 24.55
C LEU A 717 2.07 -34.09 24.91
N PRO A 718 2.64 -34.77 25.92
CA PRO A 718 2.06 -36.00 26.45
C PRO A 718 0.81 -35.67 27.27
N ARG A 719 -0.17 -36.60 27.25
CA ARG A 719 -1.45 -36.51 27.97
C ARG A 719 -1.26 -36.35 29.49
N PRO A 720 -2.17 -35.66 30.20
CA PRO A 720 -2.06 -35.48 31.64
C PRO A 720 -2.53 -36.74 32.39
N SER A 721 -1.64 -37.31 33.19
CA SER A 721 -1.98 -38.30 34.23
C SER A 721 -1.77 -37.69 35.62
N GLN A 722 -2.90 -37.48 36.29
CA GLN A 722 -3.20 -37.62 37.72
C GLN A 722 -2.07 -37.63 38.78
N TYR A 723 -2.22 -36.69 39.71
CA TYR A 723 -2.02 -36.76 41.18
C TYR A 723 -0.63 -37.00 41.82
N ASN A 724 -0.37 -36.10 42.79
CA ASN A 724 0.14 -36.29 44.16
C ASN A 724 1.58 -35.89 44.55
N THR A 725 1.59 -34.85 45.40
CA THR A 725 2.24 -34.68 46.71
C THR A 725 3.74 -34.48 46.89
N SER A 726 4.01 -33.44 47.70
CA SER A 726 4.97 -33.30 48.82
C SER A 726 6.44 -32.95 48.58
N ASP A 727 6.86 -31.94 49.37
CA ASP A 727 8.18 -31.72 50.00
C ASP A 727 9.36 -31.33 49.10
N GLU A 728 10.38 -30.59 49.53
CA GLU A 728 10.67 -29.61 50.58
C GLU A 728 12.10 -29.10 50.24
N SER A 729 12.49 -27.94 50.77
CA SER A 729 13.87 -27.56 51.13
C SER A 729 14.87 -26.96 50.10
N GLY A 730 15.56 -25.90 50.58
CA GLY A 730 16.92 -25.50 50.20
C GLY A 730 17.02 -24.23 49.33
N ILE A 731 16.96 -23.00 49.83
CA ILE A 731 17.95 -22.22 50.63
C ILE A 731 19.27 -21.88 49.89
N LEU A 732 19.61 -20.58 49.94
CA LEU A 732 20.86 -19.85 49.61
C LEU A 732 21.09 -19.48 48.13
N GLY A 733 21.38 -18.24 47.74
CA GLY A 733 21.71 -17.06 48.54
C GLY A 733 21.87 -15.82 47.64
N LEU A 734 21.62 -14.67 48.26
CA LEU A 734 21.78 -13.30 47.78
C LEU A 734 23.22 -13.03 47.29
N THR A 735 23.43 -12.17 46.30
CA THR A 735 23.85 -10.75 46.43
C THR A 735 24.13 -10.28 44.98
N GLY A 736 23.77 -9.10 44.47
CA GLY A 736 23.73 -7.76 45.05
C GLY A 736 24.95 -6.97 44.55
N SER A 737 24.79 -6.07 43.57
CA SER A 737 25.20 -4.64 43.66
C SER A 737 25.33 -3.98 42.29
N LEU A 738 24.60 -2.86 42.16
CA LEU A 738 24.91 -1.75 41.27
C LEU A 738 26.30 -1.17 41.59
N LYS A 739 27.00 -0.68 40.56
CA LYS A 739 27.99 0.40 40.68
C LYS A 739 27.89 1.35 39.48
N THR A 740 27.47 2.56 39.77
CA THR A 740 27.81 3.80 39.06
C THR A 740 29.25 4.19 39.38
N GLU A 741 30.02 4.64 38.38
CA GLU A 741 30.91 5.80 38.51
C GLU A 741 31.45 6.27 37.15
N SER A 742 31.58 7.59 37.04
CA SER A 742 32.01 8.37 35.88
C SER A 742 33.52 8.38 35.65
N ALA A 743 33.95 8.61 34.41
CA ALA A 743 35.14 9.44 34.16
C ALA A 743 35.11 10.04 32.74
N LEU A 744 35.21 11.37 32.71
CA LEU A 744 35.45 12.25 31.57
C LEU A 744 36.79 11.94 30.88
N LEU A 745 36.81 11.84 29.55
CA LEU A 745 37.97 12.18 28.72
C LEU A 745 37.48 12.76 27.39
N ILE A 746 37.75 14.04 27.19
CA ILE A 746 37.56 14.80 25.95
C ILE A 746 38.74 14.48 25.02
N PRO A 747 38.51 14.22 23.71
CA PRO A 747 39.49 14.49 22.67
C PRO A 747 39.08 15.71 21.81
N PRO A 748 40.04 16.35 21.12
CA PRO A 748 39.93 17.73 20.69
C PRO A 748 39.13 17.92 19.40
N SER A 749 38.68 19.16 19.24
CA SER A 749 38.12 19.77 18.03
C SER A 749 38.76 19.28 16.73
N HIS A 750 37.96 18.72 15.83
CA HIS A 750 38.33 18.56 14.43
C HIS A 750 37.49 19.45 13.52
N ALA A 751 38.22 20.35 12.87
CA ALA A 751 37.80 21.25 11.83
C ALA A 751 37.59 20.51 10.50
N ARG A 752 36.68 21.05 9.68
CA ARG A 752 36.48 20.82 8.23
C ARG A 752 36.65 19.37 7.72
N ALA A 753 35.53 18.70 7.47
CA ALA A 753 35.47 17.70 6.40
C ALA A 753 35.61 18.42 5.05
N SER A 754 36.84 18.47 4.56
CA SER A 754 37.15 18.85 3.18
C SER A 754 36.99 17.64 2.27
N VAL A 755 37.02 17.86 0.95
CA VAL A 755 36.90 16.82 -0.09
C VAL A 755 37.78 15.57 0.17
N SER A 756 38.88 15.70 0.92
CA SER A 756 39.78 14.60 1.32
C SER A 756 39.17 13.52 2.23
N ASP A 757 38.17 13.85 3.07
CA ASP A 757 37.61 12.86 4.01
C ASP A 757 36.63 11.90 3.32
N ARG A 758 35.94 12.37 2.27
CA ARG A 758 35.17 11.50 1.35
C ARG A 758 36.12 10.56 0.60
N GLU A 759 37.25 11.05 0.12
CA GLU A 759 38.25 10.21 -0.56
C GLU A 759 38.80 9.08 0.32
N SER A 760 38.99 9.29 1.64
CA SER A 760 39.49 8.25 2.55
C SER A 760 38.47 7.15 2.86
N GLY A 761 37.18 7.48 2.89
CA GLY A 761 36.08 6.52 3.02
C GLY A 761 35.81 5.76 1.72
N ASN A 762 35.82 6.49 0.60
CA ASN A 762 35.66 5.95 -0.76
C ASN A 762 36.75 4.94 -1.10
N GLY A 763 38.00 5.25 -0.73
CA GLY A 763 39.13 4.33 -0.90
C GLY A 763 38.96 3.02 -0.12
N LYS A 764 38.34 3.06 1.06
CA LYS A 764 38.12 1.87 1.91
C LYS A 764 37.02 0.97 1.39
N LEU A 765 35.85 1.51 1.02
CA LEU A 765 34.75 0.71 0.47
C LEU A 765 35.12 0.17 -0.92
N SER A 766 35.74 1.00 -1.77
CA SER A 766 36.21 0.57 -3.09
C SER A 766 37.30 -0.51 -2.98
N ALA A 767 38.25 -0.38 -2.06
CA ALA A 767 39.24 -1.44 -1.81
C ALA A 767 38.58 -2.75 -1.33
N LEU A 768 37.60 -2.66 -0.43
CA LEU A 768 36.85 -3.80 0.10
C LEU A 768 36.04 -4.52 -0.99
N LEU A 769 35.34 -3.78 -1.85
CA LEU A 769 34.54 -4.35 -2.94
C LEU A 769 35.40 -4.86 -4.11
N ASN A 770 36.67 -4.46 -4.19
CA ASN A 770 37.63 -4.96 -5.18
C ASN A 770 38.55 -6.07 -4.65
N ASP A 771 38.35 -6.53 -3.42
CA ASP A 771 39.11 -7.65 -2.86
C ASP A 771 38.66 -8.98 -3.49
N HIS A 772 39.46 -9.49 -4.42
CA HIS A 772 39.22 -10.76 -5.11
C HIS A 772 39.48 -12.00 -4.23
N SER A 773 40.03 -11.84 -3.02
CA SER A 773 40.25 -12.95 -2.09
C SER A 773 39.00 -13.30 -1.26
N LEU A 774 38.02 -12.40 -1.19
CA LEU A 774 36.76 -12.61 -0.49
C LEU A 774 35.75 -13.35 -1.37
N THR A 775 34.95 -14.22 -0.76
CA THR A 775 33.75 -14.77 -1.41
C THR A 775 32.73 -13.66 -1.66
N SER A 776 31.87 -13.79 -2.67
CA SER A 776 30.80 -12.83 -2.93
C SER A 776 29.95 -12.54 -1.69
N GLU A 777 29.72 -13.58 -0.88
CA GLU A 777 28.98 -13.48 0.38
C GLU A 777 29.73 -12.64 1.43
N ALA A 778 31.02 -12.92 1.64
CA ALA A 778 31.84 -12.15 2.57
C ALA A 778 31.96 -10.68 2.14
N LEU A 779 32.05 -10.44 0.84
CA LEU A 779 32.11 -9.11 0.24
C LEU A 779 30.82 -8.31 0.49
N VAL A 780 29.64 -8.91 0.26
CA VAL A 780 28.35 -8.26 0.56
C VAL A 780 28.18 -8.00 2.06
N ASN A 781 28.52 -8.97 2.92
CA ASN A 781 28.48 -8.81 4.38
C ASN A 781 29.37 -7.65 4.85
N ASN A 782 30.61 -7.59 4.37
CA ASN A 782 31.57 -6.55 4.76
C ASN A 782 31.13 -5.17 4.27
N ALA A 783 30.56 -5.07 3.07
CA ALA A 783 30.03 -3.81 2.53
C ALA A 783 28.82 -3.31 3.34
N LEU A 784 27.93 -4.21 3.77
CA LEU A 784 26.79 -3.86 4.62
C LEU A 784 27.20 -3.47 6.04
N ASN A 785 28.19 -4.16 6.61
CA ASN A 785 28.76 -3.76 7.90
C ASN A 785 29.35 -2.36 7.83
N TRP A 786 30.11 -2.05 6.76
CA TRP A 786 30.62 -0.70 6.52
C TRP A 786 29.53 0.37 6.43
N LEU A 787 28.38 0.04 5.83
CA LEU A 787 27.25 0.97 5.71
C LEU A 787 26.49 1.15 7.03
N LEU A 788 26.45 0.13 7.88
CA LEU A 788 25.70 0.12 9.15
C LEU A 788 26.49 0.71 10.31
N GLU A 789 27.80 0.44 10.36
CA GLU A 789 28.76 1.09 11.25
C GLU A 789 28.91 2.59 10.92
#